data_AF-A0A9P4WL60-F1
#
_entry.id   AF-A0A9P4WL60-F1
#
_cell.length_a   1.000
_cell.length_b   1.000
_cell.length_c   1.000
_cell.angle_alpha   90.00
_cell.angle_beta   90.00
_cell.angle_gamma   90.00
#
_symmetry.space_group_name_H-M   'P 1'
#
loop_
_entity.id
_entity.type
_entity.pdbx_description
1 polymer ?
#
loop_
_entity_poly.entity_id
_entity_poly.type
_entity_poly.pdbx_seq_one_letter_code
_entity_poly.pdbx_strand_id
1 'polypeptide(L)'
;MVLNGFLASFIAAVQASLSVLLVILYGALAARLSLLNASNGKAISKICVKMFLPALLLVQIGSELHPGSASRYLIILLWAIICHFVSFLIGIFAHLVFGLPDWTTAAIMFNNTTSYPLLLIQSLEQTGILSKLLVEDETTGQLVARAKSYFLVFATVSSCLTFAVGPRLIDTEHAPDSDDESTLGRGQSNLSRSPSAQFDEAQVGDGANIDRPSEQTRLLSPSPQFRERHKSVTNITFFPSKPKFTTVTRRPRYIHDLHWSDLSARTQWWLLFFYDFLNAPLVGAFLGVLIGMTPVLHRAFFSSTYSGGVFTAWLTESWKNIGGLFVPLPLIVAGISLYTSYQDSRQGDSSTAKSNTPLATTAFILVVRFIIWPVVSIGIIYAIAKDSNILGSDPMLWFAMMLMPTGPPAMKLITMVQVSDAGIEDERKISKILTISYILSPILSVVVVVALRSNSTSNGASPYRLGINIGVEIAADPPVRHPPPRLLNRRTQPASDDLWSKCNLKGCTLLFAMQPNDADAGSTYSPKRDTARSPFRSTGDLREWGWNAFPLERIDESFHDFYRTWGIGEALADLGVSEYSDEYEGGEHLVIAIDYRQYDLSAGDVDEQSYDVGGKNYRATGASYAFSINVKDGVVMSLDRISPRYAARDRKPPVPNAQWPALRQFSDVAWIGWDSMTEGDEVMGLRYFLAVGIVNTETKQIIRRVLDAKGWELSLWPGHTFERGCPETKALIGTPNLLGFAYFLTEHKDVLGNMVIDKVQVFQSDIASRNPSIVMHLWQPQTSNQKQQRSDDRTVVEVVKVVESHPLRAKL
;
A
#
# COMPACT_ATOMS: atom_id res chain seq x y z
N MET A 1 -2.99 -29.85 17.19
CA MET A 1 -3.67 -29.48 15.93
C MET A 1 -4.67 -28.33 16.08
N VAL A 2 -5.66 -28.39 17.00
CA VAL A 2 -6.50 -27.21 17.36
C VAL A 2 -5.67 -26.05 17.93
N LEU A 3 -4.67 -26.38 18.75
CA LEU A 3 -3.78 -25.41 19.39
C LEU A 3 -3.02 -24.55 18.36
N ASN A 4 -2.65 -25.11 17.20
CA ASN A 4 -1.88 -24.40 16.17
C ASN A 4 -2.74 -23.35 15.44
N GLY A 5 -4.01 -23.65 15.17
CA GLY A 5 -4.93 -22.66 14.57
C GLY A 5 -5.29 -21.54 15.53
N PHE A 6 -5.48 -21.88 16.82
CA PHE A 6 -5.71 -20.88 17.86
C PHE A 6 -4.50 -19.98 18.06
N LEU A 7 -3.30 -20.56 18.14
CA LEU A 7 -2.06 -19.81 18.30
C LEU A 7 -1.80 -18.90 17.10
N ALA A 8 -2.03 -19.38 15.88
CA ALA A 8 -1.87 -18.58 14.67
C ALA A 8 -2.84 -17.39 14.62
N SER A 9 -4.14 -17.61 14.89
CA SER A 9 -5.12 -16.52 14.98
C SER A 9 -4.84 -15.57 16.14
N PHE A 10 -4.30 -16.07 17.25
CA PHE A 10 -3.89 -15.25 18.39
C PHE A 10 -2.69 -14.36 18.06
N ILE A 11 -1.63 -14.91 17.46
CA ILE A 11 -0.47 -14.14 17.03
C ILE A 11 -0.88 -13.07 16.03
N ALA A 12 -1.73 -13.41 15.04
CA ALA A 12 -2.29 -12.45 14.08
C ALA A 12 -3.05 -11.32 14.77
N ALA A 13 -3.92 -11.64 15.73
CA ALA A 13 -4.68 -10.65 16.50
C ALA A 13 -3.76 -9.75 17.36
N VAL A 14 -2.70 -10.32 17.94
CA VAL A 14 -1.67 -9.56 18.69
C VAL A 14 -0.90 -8.63 17.77
N GLN A 15 -0.45 -9.09 16.60
CA GLN A 15 0.29 -8.27 15.63
C GLN A 15 -0.55 -7.07 15.15
N ALA A 16 -1.81 -7.32 14.77
CA ALA A 16 -2.74 -6.27 14.35
C ALA A 16 -2.98 -5.26 15.48
N SER A 17 -3.16 -5.74 16.72
CA SER A 17 -3.31 -4.89 17.89
C SER A 17 -2.06 -4.04 18.17
N LEU A 18 -0.88 -4.65 18.13
CA LEU A 18 0.38 -4.00 18.45
C LEU A 18 0.72 -2.90 17.44
N SER A 19 0.51 -3.16 16.14
CA SER A 19 0.68 -2.15 15.09
C SER A 19 -0.12 -0.89 15.39
N VAL A 20 -1.40 -1.05 15.76
CA VAL A 20 -2.27 0.07 16.09
C VAL A 20 -1.81 0.81 17.36
N LEU A 21 -1.41 0.07 18.40
CA LEU A 21 -0.88 0.65 19.64
C LEU A 21 0.42 1.42 19.41
N LEU A 22 1.29 0.95 18.50
CA LEU A 22 2.52 1.65 18.12
C LEU A 22 2.22 2.99 17.43
N VAL A 23 1.22 3.06 16.55
CA VAL A 23 0.84 4.35 15.93
C VAL A 23 0.29 5.33 16.97
N ILE A 24 -0.51 4.85 17.94
CA ILE A 24 -0.96 5.68 19.07
C ILE A 24 0.25 6.16 19.90
N LEU A 25 1.23 5.28 20.14
CA LEU A 25 2.46 5.62 20.84
C LEU A 25 3.25 6.71 20.08
N TYR A 26 3.37 6.63 18.76
CA TYR A 26 4.03 7.67 17.96
C TYR A 26 3.34 9.04 18.11
N GLY A 27 2.01 9.07 18.15
CA GLY A 27 1.26 10.30 18.45
C GLY A 27 1.53 10.84 19.85
N ALA A 28 1.60 9.96 20.85
CA ALA A 28 1.95 10.33 22.23
C ALA A 28 3.39 10.84 22.34
N LEU A 29 4.35 10.23 21.62
CA LEU A 29 5.74 10.66 21.56
C LEU A 29 5.87 12.02 20.86
N ALA A 30 5.15 12.24 19.75
CA ALA A 30 5.12 13.53 19.07
C ALA A 30 4.60 14.65 19.98
N ALA A 31 3.57 14.37 20.79
CA ALA A 31 3.07 15.30 21.79
C ALA A 31 4.08 15.53 22.94
N ARG A 32 4.77 14.47 23.38
CA ARG A 32 5.84 14.59 24.38
C ARG A 32 7.01 15.44 23.92
N LEU A 33 7.36 15.34 22.64
CA LEU A 33 8.42 16.13 22.00
C LEU A 33 7.95 17.53 21.58
N SER A 34 6.72 17.92 21.95
CA SER A 34 6.11 19.21 21.57
C SER A 34 6.02 19.44 20.05
N LEU A 35 6.03 18.38 19.24
CA LEU A 35 5.83 18.45 17.79
C LEU A 35 4.35 18.65 17.45
N LEU A 36 3.45 18.11 18.26
CA LEU A 36 1.99 18.17 18.06
C LEU A 36 1.25 18.45 19.36
N ASN A 37 0.33 19.40 19.36
CA ASN A 37 -0.51 19.76 20.51
C ASN A 37 -1.99 19.41 20.28
N ALA A 38 -2.83 19.55 21.31
CA ALA A 38 -4.27 19.27 21.21
C ALA A 38 -4.97 20.10 20.10
N SER A 39 -4.53 21.35 19.89
CA SER A 39 -5.02 22.21 18.80
C SER A 39 -4.70 21.61 17.42
N ASN A 40 -3.48 21.13 17.22
CA ASN A 40 -3.08 20.42 15.99
C ASN A 40 -3.92 19.15 15.81
N GLY A 41 -4.22 18.42 16.88
CA GLY A 41 -5.09 17.25 16.86
C GLY A 41 -6.48 17.55 16.29
N LYS A 42 -7.13 18.61 16.76
CA LYS A 42 -8.42 19.06 16.22
C LYS A 42 -8.35 19.43 14.74
N ALA A 43 -7.32 20.16 14.32
CA ALA A 43 -7.12 20.54 12.91
C ALA A 43 -6.95 19.30 12.02
N ILE A 44 -6.12 18.35 12.44
CA ILE A 44 -5.92 17.06 11.74
C ILE A 44 -7.24 16.30 11.63
N SER A 45 -8.04 16.23 12.70
CA SER A 45 -9.34 15.57 12.70
C SER A 45 -10.34 16.22 11.74
N LYS A 46 -10.38 17.56 11.65
CA LYS A 46 -11.23 18.26 10.67
C LYS A 46 -10.87 17.90 9.23
N ILE A 47 -9.57 17.87 8.90
CA ILE A 47 -9.09 17.49 7.56
C ILE A 47 -9.39 16.01 7.28
N CYS A 48 -9.18 15.14 8.27
CA CYS A 48 -9.48 13.71 8.17
C CYS A 48 -10.94 13.46 7.75
N VAL A 49 -11.90 14.15 8.37
CA VAL A 49 -13.33 13.96 8.11
C VAL A 49 -13.78 14.66 6.83
N LYS A 50 -13.33 15.90 6.58
CA LYS A 50 -13.78 16.71 5.43
C LYS A 50 -13.10 16.33 4.10
N MET A 51 -11.90 15.74 4.12
CA MET A 51 -11.10 15.51 2.91
C MET A 51 -10.60 14.07 2.76
N PHE A 52 -9.90 13.52 3.76
CA PHE A 52 -9.26 12.21 3.61
C PHE A 52 -10.26 11.05 3.63
N LEU A 53 -11.25 11.06 4.53
CA LEU A 53 -12.27 10.01 4.61
C LEU A 53 -13.15 9.91 3.35
N PRO A 54 -13.67 11.00 2.78
CA PRO A 54 -14.41 10.95 1.51
C PRO A 54 -13.57 10.38 0.36
N ALA A 55 -12.30 10.79 0.24
CA ALA A 55 -11.39 10.27 -0.79
C ALA A 55 -11.11 8.77 -0.60
N LEU A 56 -10.89 8.34 0.65
CA LEU A 56 -10.71 6.93 0.99
C LEU A 56 -11.93 6.10 0.60
N LEU A 57 -13.14 6.53 0.98
CA LEU A 57 -14.37 5.82 0.67
C LEU A 57 -14.64 5.77 -0.84
N LEU A 58 -14.38 6.87 -1.56
CA LEU A 58 -14.53 6.92 -3.01
C LEU A 58 -13.64 5.89 -3.70
N VAL A 59 -12.34 5.90 -3.39
CA VAL A 59 -11.37 5.00 -4.04
C VAL A 59 -11.63 3.56 -3.65
N GLN A 60 -11.77 3.28 -2.35
CA GLN A 60 -11.95 1.91 -1.88
C GLN A 60 -13.23 1.29 -2.43
N ILE A 61 -14.37 1.99 -2.38
CA ILE A 61 -15.64 1.44 -2.88
C ILE A 61 -15.61 1.35 -4.40
N GLY A 62 -15.10 2.39 -5.07
CA GLY A 62 -15.10 2.44 -6.52
C GLY A 62 -14.26 1.34 -7.16
N SER A 63 -13.13 0.95 -6.54
CA SER A 63 -12.28 -0.14 -7.04
C SER A 63 -12.83 -1.53 -6.76
N GLU A 64 -13.59 -1.72 -5.67
CA GLU A 64 -14.00 -3.04 -5.17
C GLU A 64 -15.42 -3.45 -5.59
N LEU A 65 -16.23 -2.51 -6.10
CA LEU A 65 -17.63 -2.76 -6.41
C LEU A 65 -17.80 -3.19 -7.88
N HIS A 66 -18.13 -4.47 -8.11
CA HIS A 66 -18.41 -5.00 -9.45
C HIS A 66 -19.90 -5.36 -9.65
N PRO A 67 -20.46 -5.20 -10.87
CA PRO A 67 -21.88 -5.44 -11.16
C PRO A 67 -22.36 -6.89 -10.89
N GLY A 68 -21.46 -7.88 -10.95
CA GLY A 68 -21.81 -9.31 -10.83
C GLY A 68 -22.12 -9.82 -9.41
N SER A 69 -21.88 -9.01 -8.36
CA SER A 69 -21.98 -9.43 -6.95
C SER A 69 -22.97 -8.60 -6.11
N ALA A 70 -23.83 -7.81 -6.76
CA ALA A 70 -24.71 -6.82 -6.10
C ALA A 70 -25.60 -7.40 -4.99
N SER A 71 -26.11 -8.62 -5.16
CA SER A 71 -26.97 -9.28 -4.17
C SER A 71 -26.24 -9.56 -2.85
N ARG A 72 -24.96 -9.93 -2.89
CA ARG A 72 -24.14 -10.19 -1.69
C ARG A 72 -23.88 -8.90 -0.91
N TYR A 73 -23.61 -7.81 -1.62
CA TYR A 73 -23.40 -6.51 -0.98
C TYR A 73 -24.68 -5.95 -0.34
N LEU A 74 -25.85 -6.22 -0.93
CA LEU A 74 -27.14 -5.84 -0.33
C LEU A 74 -27.38 -6.54 1.01
N ILE A 75 -27.04 -7.83 1.11
CA ILE A 75 -27.13 -8.60 2.37
C ILE A 75 -26.25 -7.94 3.45
N ILE A 76 -25.03 -7.56 3.10
CA ILE A 76 -24.10 -6.88 4.01
C ILE A 76 -24.64 -5.51 4.43
N LEU A 77 -25.21 -4.74 3.50
CA LEU A 77 -25.81 -3.44 3.77
C LEU A 77 -26.95 -3.57 4.80
N LEU A 78 -27.85 -4.54 4.60
CA LEU A 78 -28.94 -4.82 5.55
C LEU A 78 -28.39 -5.25 6.90
N TRP A 79 -27.41 -6.14 6.93
CA TRP A 79 -26.76 -6.59 8.15
C TRP A 79 -26.06 -5.44 8.90
N ALA A 80 -25.44 -4.52 8.18
CA ALA A 80 -24.83 -3.33 8.76
C ALA A 80 -25.88 -2.45 9.45
N ILE A 81 -27.01 -2.18 8.80
CA ILE A 81 -28.10 -1.39 9.38
C ILE A 81 -28.64 -2.07 10.65
N ILE A 82 -28.88 -3.38 10.60
CA ILE A 82 -29.35 -4.17 11.75
C ILE A 82 -28.35 -4.10 12.91
N CYS A 83 -27.06 -4.36 12.66
CA CYS A 83 -26.02 -4.34 13.70
C CYS A 83 -25.93 -2.97 14.40
N HIS A 84 -25.96 -1.88 13.63
CA HIS A 84 -25.89 -0.53 14.20
C HIS A 84 -27.18 -0.16 14.94
N PHE A 85 -28.35 -0.54 14.41
CA PHE A 85 -29.63 -0.28 15.08
C PHE A 85 -29.74 -1.05 16.41
N VAL A 86 -29.40 -2.34 16.43
CA VAL A 86 -29.36 -3.12 17.68
C VAL A 86 -28.35 -2.54 18.66
N SER A 87 -27.16 -2.15 18.19
CA SER A 87 -26.15 -1.50 19.03
C SER A 87 -26.64 -0.17 19.62
N PHE A 88 -27.39 0.61 18.84
CA PHE A 88 -28.03 1.84 19.29
C PHE A 88 -29.02 1.56 20.41
N LEU A 89 -29.88 0.55 20.26
CA LEU A 89 -30.82 0.12 21.30
C LEU A 89 -30.11 -0.36 22.57
N ILE A 90 -29.01 -1.11 22.44
CA ILE A 90 -28.20 -1.54 23.58
C ILE A 90 -27.60 -0.32 24.30
N GLY A 91 -27.12 0.69 23.56
CA GLY A 91 -26.63 1.94 24.14
C GLY A 91 -27.73 2.73 24.86
N ILE A 92 -28.94 2.80 24.29
CA ILE A 92 -30.09 3.40 24.96
C ILE A 92 -30.46 2.66 26.24
N PHE A 93 -30.51 1.33 26.18
CA PHE A 93 -30.76 0.50 27.35
C PHE A 93 -29.71 0.75 28.43
N ALA A 94 -28.43 0.84 28.04
CA ALA A 94 -27.32 1.12 28.94
C ALA A 94 -27.47 2.48 29.65
N HIS A 95 -27.92 3.49 28.91
CA HIS A 95 -28.19 4.81 29.46
C HIS A 95 -29.41 4.82 30.40
N LEU A 96 -30.53 4.23 29.99
CA LEU A 96 -31.79 4.27 30.74
C LEU A 96 -31.77 3.39 31.99
N VAL A 97 -31.15 2.21 31.92
CA VAL A 97 -31.20 1.20 33.00
C VAL A 97 -30.00 1.33 33.93
N PHE A 98 -28.80 1.52 33.38
CA PHE A 98 -27.57 1.61 34.18
C PHE A 98 -27.10 3.05 34.42
N GLY A 99 -27.78 4.06 33.87
CA GLY A 99 -27.39 5.47 34.02
C GLY A 99 -26.04 5.80 33.39
N LEU A 100 -25.60 5.03 32.38
CA LEU A 100 -24.28 5.21 31.77
C LEU A 100 -24.20 6.48 30.91
N PRO A 101 -23.00 7.09 30.74
CA PRO A 101 -22.84 8.31 29.96
C PRO A 101 -23.26 8.20 28.51
N ASP A 102 -23.70 9.30 27.89
CA ASP A 102 -24.30 9.31 26.54
C ASP A 102 -23.33 8.82 25.45
N TRP A 103 -22.04 9.18 25.56
CA TRP A 103 -20.98 8.70 24.66
C TRP A 103 -20.79 7.17 24.66
N THR A 104 -21.30 6.46 25.68
CA THR A 104 -21.31 4.98 25.73
C THR A 104 -22.05 4.42 24.52
N THR A 105 -23.15 5.07 24.10
CA THR A 105 -23.92 4.66 22.93
C THR A 105 -23.09 4.77 21.66
N ALA A 106 -22.31 5.84 21.49
CA ALA A 106 -21.42 5.98 20.33
C ALA A 106 -20.33 4.89 20.32
N ALA A 107 -19.74 4.58 21.49
CA ALA A 107 -18.72 3.52 21.61
C ALA A 107 -19.27 2.11 21.32
N ILE A 108 -20.54 1.84 21.66
CA ILE A 108 -21.23 0.57 21.39
C ILE A 108 -21.80 0.52 19.97
N MET A 109 -22.14 1.66 19.37
CA MET A 109 -22.69 1.70 18.02
C MET A 109 -21.61 1.57 16.95
N PHE A 110 -20.46 2.24 17.11
CA PHE A 110 -19.41 2.28 16.09
C PHE A 110 -18.18 1.46 16.47
N ASN A 111 -17.94 0.36 15.76
CA ASN A 111 -16.76 -0.49 15.92
C ASN A 111 -15.70 -0.24 14.84
N ASN A 112 -14.49 -0.72 15.08
CA ASN A 112 -13.42 -0.67 14.10
C ASN A 112 -13.60 -1.78 13.06
N THR A 113 -14.12 -1.39 11.91
CA THR A 113 -14.35 -2.28 10.77
C THR A 113 -13.39 -2.03 9.61
N THR A 114 -12.47 -1.10 9.76
CA THR A 114 -11.49 -0.72 8.74
C THR A 114 -10.13 -1.29 9.08
N SER A 115 -9.43 -0.72 10.06
CA SER A 115 -8.02 -1.06 10.30
C SER A 115 -7.85 -2.46 10.88
N TYR A 116 -8.66 -2.83 11.87
CA TYR A 116 -8.42 -4.07 12.63
C TYR A 116 -8.79 -5.34 11.83
N PRO A 117 -9.99 -5.47 11.24
CA PRO A 117 -10.35 -6.68 10.48
C PRO A 117 -9.53 -6.87 9.21
N LEU A 118 -9.15 -5.79 8.52
CA LEU A 118 -8.31 -5.90 7.31
C LEU A 118 -6.90 -6.41 7.65
N LEU A 119 -6.28 -5.87 8.71
CA LEU A 119 -5.00 -6.37 9.22
C LEU A 119 -5.12 -7.82 9.68
N LEU A 120 -6.19 -8.15 10.39
CA LEU A 120 -6.46 -9.50 10.85
C LEU A 120 -6.61 -10.49 9.69
N ILE A 121 -7.38 -10.15 8.64
CA ILE A 121 -7.53 -10.98 7.44
C ILE A 121 -6.19 -11.20 6.73
N GLN A 122 -5.38 -10.15 6.59
CA GLN A 122 -4.06 -10.23 5.98
C GLN A 122 -3.10 -11.11 6.79
N SER A 123 -3.11 -10.99 8.13
CA SER A 123 -2.33 -11.87 9.00
C SER A 123 -2.86 -13.32 8.98
N LEU A 124 -4.18 -13.53 8.92
CA LEU A 124 -4.79 -14.86 8.82
C LEU A 124 -4.50 -15.54 7.47
N GLU A 125 -4.36 -14.76 6.38
CA GLU A 125 -3.90 -15.27 5.08
C GLU A 125 -2.51 -15.92 5.19
N GLN A 126 -1.57 -15.24 5.84
CA GLN A 126 -0.20 -15.76 6.04
C GLN A 126 -0.18 -17.07 6.83
N THR A 127 -1.16 -17.28 7.72
CA THR A 127 -1.28 -18.51 8.51
C THR A 127 -1.92 -19.67 7.75
N GLY A 128 -2.52 -19.43 6.59
CA GLY A 128 -3.25 -20.43 5.80
C GLY A 128 -4.56 -20.90 6.41
N ILE A 129 -5.02 -20.37 7.56
CA ILE A 129 -6.22 -20.86 8.26
C ILE A 129 -7.52 -20.54 7.49
N LEU A 130 -7.51 -19.50 6.66
CA LEU A 130 -8.62 -19.09 5.80
C LEU A 130 -8.84 -20.04 4.61
N SER A 131 -7.91 -20.96 4.32
CA SER A 131 -8.07 -21.97 3.27
C SER A 131 -9.31 -22.85 3.44
N LYS A 132 -9.82 -22.99 4.67
CA LYS A 132 -11.06 -23.72 4.98
C LYS A 132 -12.33 -23.05 4.46
N LEU A 133 -12.24 -21.80 4.01
CA LEU A 133 -13.36 -21.01 3.49
C LEU A 133 -13.35 -20.90 1.96
N LEU A 134 -12.42 -21.58 1.29
CA LEU A 134 -12.33 -21.60 -0.16
C LEU A 134 -13.58 -22.27 -0.75
N VAL A 135 -14.16 -21.62 -1.76
CA VAL A 135 -15.17 -22.21 -2.63
C VAL A 135 -14.45 -22.92 -3.79
N GLU A 136 -15.01 -24.02 -4.31
CA GLU A 136 -14.41 -24.79 -5.41
C GLU A 136 -13.95 -23.85 -6.55
N ASP A 137 -12.68 -23.98 -6.97
CA ASP A 137 -11.95 -23.18 -7.97
C ASP A 137 -11.44 -21.77 -7.58
N GLU A 138 -11.53 -21.33 -6.32
CA GLU A 138 -11.02 -20.01 -5.89
C GLU A 138 -9.55 -20.04 -5.40
N THR A 139 -8.79 -18.97 -5.63
CA THR A 139 -7.46 -18.75 -5.04
C THR A 139 -7.54 -18.03 -3.68
N THR A 140 -6.56 -18.22 -2.78
CA THR A 140 -6.52 -17.54 -1.47
C THR A 140 -6.54 -16.02 -1.58
N GLY A 141 -5.90 -15.45 -2.61
CA GLY A 141 -5.89 -14.00 -2.85
C GLY A 141 -7.25 -13.44 -3.28
N GLN A 142 -8.02 -14.18 -4.08
CA GLN A 142 -9.39 -13.80 -4.45
C GLN A 142 -10.33 -13.86 -3.24
N LEU A 143 -10.15 -14.88 -2.39
CA LEU A 143 -10.88 -15.02 -1.14
C LEU A 143 -10.62 -13.85 -0.19
N VAL A 144 -9.37 -13.40 -0.09
CA VAL A 144 -9.00 -12.21 0.68
C VAL A 144 -9.55 -10.93 0.05
N ALA A 145 -9.46 -10.77 -1.27
CA ALA A 145 -10.02 -9.60 -1.96
C ALA A 145 -11.54 -9.50 -1.69
N ARG A 146 -12.26 -10.61 -1.80
CA ARG A 146 -13.70 -10.69 -1.49
C ARG A 146 -14.01 -10.36 -0.03
N ALA A 147 -13.22 -10.89 0.91
CA ALA A 147 -13.34 -10.54 2.33
C ALA A 147 -13.14 -9.03 2.56
N LYS A 148 -12.12 -8.43 1.92
CA LYS A 148 -11.86 -6.99 1.97
C LYS A 148 -13.05 -6.19 1.45
N SER A 149 -13.62 -6.56 0.30
CA SER A 149 -14.81 -5.88 -0.25
C SER A 149 -16.00 -5.97 0.72
N TYR A 150 -16.20 -7.09 1.41
CA TYR A 150 -17.28 -7.26 2.38
C TYR A 150 -17.13 -6.38 3.62
N PHE A 151 -15.96 -6.41 4.26
CA PHE A 151 -15.67 -5.54 5.40
C PHE A 151 -15.73 -4.06 5.01
N LEU A 152 -15.32 -3.73 3.79
CA LEU A 152 -15.37 -2.38 3.28
C LEU A 152 -16.80 -1.84 3.15
N VAL A 153 -17.73 -2.62 2.59
CA VAL A 153 -19.14 -2.18 2.49
C VAL A 153 -19.73 -1.90 3.87
N PHE A 154 -19.49 -2.80 4.84
CA PHE A 154 -19.93 -2.57 6.22
C PHE A 154 -19.27 -1.32 6.83
N ALA A 155 -17.96 -1.14 6.61
CA ALA A 155 -17.21 -0.01 7.13
C ALA A 155 -17.67 1.34 6.57
N THR A 156 -18.10 1.38 5.31
CA THR A 156 -18.70 2.55 4.70
C THR A 156 -19.97 2.95 5.42
N VAL A 157 -20.92 2.02 5.58
CA VAL A 157 -22.19 2.27 6.30
C VAL A 157 -21.91 2.77 7.71
N SER A 158 -21.00 2.08 8.41
CA SER A 158 -20.56 2.48 9.74
C SER A 158 -20.01 3.90 9.74
N SER A 159 -19.22 4.29 8.74
CA SER A 159 -18.57 5.61 8.67
C SER A 159 -19.55 6.73 8.37
N CYS A 160 -20.48 6.50 7.44
CA CYS A 160 -21.58 7.44 7.19
C CYS A 160 -22.42 7.65 8.46
N LEU A 161 -22.79 6.57 9.16
CA LEU A 161 -23.55 6.66 10.41
C LEU A 161 -22.74 7.33 11.53
N THR A 162 -21.42 7.12 11.59
CA THR A 162 -20.53 7.75 12.59
C THR A 162 -20.64 9.25 12.54
N PHE A 163 -20.59 9.85 11.34
CA PHE A 163 -20.59 11.31 11.21
C PHE A 163 -21.99 11.90 11.03
N ALA A 164 -23.00 11.10 10.69
CA ALA A 164 -24.40 11.55 10.64
C ALA A 164 -25.09 11.52 12.02
N VAL A 165 -24.86 10.45 12.79
CA VAL A 165 -25.55 10.20 14.05
C VAL A 165 -24.64 10.42 15.25
N GLY A 166 -23.36 10.07 15.15
CA GLY A 166 -22.41 10.14 16.27
C GLY A 166 -22.31 11.49 16.96
N PRO A 167 -22.15 12.61 16.23
CA PRO A 167 -22.16 13.95 16.83
C PRO A 167 -23.41 14.23 17.69
N ARG A 168 -24.58 13.71 17.30
CA ARG A 168 -25.85 13.85 18.05
C ARG A 168 -25.93 12.96 19.29
N LEU A 169 -25.02 12.00 19.44
CA LEU A 169 -24.93 11.09 20.59
C LEU A 169 -23.95 11.58 21.67
N ILE A 170 -23.06 12.54 21.35
CA ILE A 170 -21.97 12.95 22.25
C ILE A 170 -22.28 14.26 22.97
N ASP A 171 -22.44 15.41 22.30
CA ASP A 171 -23.14 16.59 22.85
C ASP A 171 -23.30 17.74 21.83
N THR A 172 -24.12 18.72 22.20
CA THR A 172 -24.61 19.92 21.50
C THR A 172 -23.56 20.88 20.90
N GLU A 173 -23.41 20.89 19.57
CA GLU A 173 -23.15 22.05 18.69
C GLU A 173 -22.78 21.50 17.32
N HIS A 174 -23.63 21.64 16.31
CA HIS A 174 -23.12 21.61 14.94
C HIS A 174 -23.12 23.04 14.42
N ALA A 175 -22.09 23.80 14.78
CA ALA A 175 -21.75 25.03 14.08
C ALA A 175 -21.12 24.67 12.71
N PRO A 176 -21.75 25.00 11.56
CA PRO A 176 -20.96 25.35 10.40
C PRO A 176 -20.27 26.69 10.68
N ASP A 177 -19.04 26.82 10.19
CA ASP A 177 -18.18 28.00 10.31
C ASP A 177 -18.99 29.29 10.04
N SER A 178 -18.96 30.25 10.96
CA SER A 178 -19.39 31.62 10.68
C SER A 178 -18.33 32.26 9.81
N ASP A 179 -18.54 32.23 8.49
CA ASP A 179 -17.86 33.14 7.57
C ASP A 179 -18.29 34.56 7.94
N ASP A 180 -17.50 35.26 8.76
CA ASP A 180 -17.51 36.73 8.91
C ASP A 180 -16.19 37.19 9.56
N GLU A 181 -15.07 37.02 8.85
CA GLU A 181 -13.95 37.95 9.00
C GLU A 181 -14.29 39.22 8.20
N SER A 182 -14.98 40.16 8.85
CA SER A 182 -14.82 41.60 8.61
C SER A 182 -15.81 42.39 9.43
N THR A 183 -15.46 42.76 10.67
CA THR A 183 -15.43 44.18 11.08
C THR A 183 -15.06 44.34 12.56
N LEU A 184 -14.05 45.20 12.76
CA LEU A 184 -13.85 46.09 13.91
C LEU A 184 -13.40 45.45 15.23
N GLY A 185 -12.09 45.55 15.44
CA GLY A 185 -11.49 45.38 16.76
C GLY A 185 -11.99 46.41 17.77
N ARG A 186 -12.19 45.94 19.00
CA ARG A 186 -11.86 46.70 20.20
C ARG A 186 -11.72 45.73 21.35
N GLY A 187 -10.55 45.73 21.98
CA GLY A 187 -10.22 44.80 23.06
C GLY A 187 -11.12 44.98 24.28
N GLN A 188 -11.27 43.89 25.02
CA GLN A 188 -11.30 43.95 26.47
C GLN A 188 -10.82 42.62 27.05
N SER A 189 -9.78 42.77 27.86
CA SER A 189 -9.13 41.78 28.70
C SER A 189 -10.07 41.18 29.74
N ASN A 190 -9.97 39.85 29.90
CA ASN A 190 -10.08 39.05 31.12
C ASN A 190 -10.64 39.75 32.38
N LEU A 191 -11.80 39.30 32.84
CA LEU A 191 -11.99 39.07 34.28
C LEU A 191 -12.90 37.86 34.53
N SER A 192 -12.30 36.91 35.21
CA SER A 192 -12.83 35.68 35.77
C SER A 192 -13.88 35.93 36.85
N ARG A 193 -14.93 35.10 36.91
CA ARG A 193 -15.60 34.80 38.18
C ARG A 193 -16.34 33.47 38.16
N SER A 194 -15.82 32.52 38.91
CA SER A 194 -16.56 31.36 39.43
C SER A 194 -17.40 31.78 40.66
N PRO A 195 -18.47 31.02 41.00
CA PRO A 195 -19.43 31.42 42.03
C PRO A 195 -19.04 30.84 43.41
N SER A 196 -19.20 31.64 44.47
CA SER A 196 -19.30 31.13 45.83
C SER A 196 -20.20 32.03 46.69
N ALA A 197 -20.78 31.42 47.72
CA ALA A 197 -22.01 31.80 48.38
C ALA A 197 -21.84 32.72 49.60
N GLN A 198 -22.99 33.31 49.97
CA GLN A 198 -23.49 33.55 51.33
C GLN A 198 -23.04 34.76 52.19
N PHE A 199 -24.09 35.40 52.74
CA PHE A 199 -24.25 36.26 53.93
C PHE A 199 -24.01 37.79 53.90
N ASP A 200 -25.13 38.47 54.23
CA ASP A 200 -25.40 39.63 55.11
C ASP A 200 -25.00 41.09 54.81
N GLU A 201 -26.09 41.88 54.72
CA GLU A 201 -26.41 43.17 55.37
C GLU A 201 -25.63 44.48 55.16
N ALA A 202 -26.45 45.55 55.20
CA ALA A 202 -26.19 46.93 55.61
C ALA A 202 -25.72 47.97 54.56
N GLN A 203 -26.72 48.69 54.04
CA GLN A 203 -26.92 50.15 54.08
C GLN A 203 -25.75 51.18 54.01
N VAL A 204 -26.05 52.25 53.25
CA VAL A 204 -25.69 53.69 53.38
C VAL A 204 -24.62 54.28 52.46
N GLY A 205 -25.00 55.37 51.77
CA GLY A 205 -24.16 56.52 51.41
C GLY A 205 -23.80 56.60 49.92
N ASP A 206 -24.63 57.17 49.05
CA ASP A 206 -24.81 58.60 48.74
C ASP A 206 -23.61 59.27 48.05
N GLY A 207 -23.85 59.95 46.92
CA GLY A 207 -22.83 60.80 46.27
C GLY A 207 -22.79 60.89 44.74
N ALA A 208 -23.81 61.50 44.13
CA ALA A 208 -23.77 62.41 42.96
C ALA A 208 -23.44 61.91 41.53
N ASN A 209 -24.50 62.01 40.72
CA ASN A 209 -24.66 61.93 39.26
C ASN A 209 -23.79 62.86 38.39
N ILE A 210 -23.54 62.44 37.14
CA ILE A 210 -23.67 63.31 35.94
C ILE A 210 -24.38 62.52 34.82
N ASP A 211 -25.63 62.95 34.52
CA ASP A 211 -26.36 63.05 33.22
C ASP A 211 -26.19 61.94 32.16
N ARG A 212 -27.23 61.31 31.56
CA ARG A 212 -28.55 61.81 31.11
C ARG A 212 -29.38 60.61 30.54
N PRO A 213 -30.66 60.76 30.12
CA PRO A 213 -31.81 60.09 30.74
C PRO A 213 -32.56 59.08 29.86
N SER A 214 -33.41 58.28 30.51
CA SER A 214 -34.43 57.42 29.90
C SER A 214 -35.84 57.99 30.14
N GLU A 215 -36.60 58.30 29.08
CA GLU A 215 -38.06 58.33 29.11
C GLU A 215 -38.61 58.06 27.70
N GLN A 216 -39.53 57.10 27.54
CA GLN A 216 -40.97 57.40 27.46
C GLN A 216 -41.78 56.14 27.12
N THR A 217 -42.80 55.92 27.95
CA THR A 217 -43.95 55.04 27.71
C THR A 217 -45.00 55.79 26.89
N ARG A 218 -45.66 55.16 25.89
CA ARG A 218 -47.03 55.56 25.46
C ARG A 218 -47.88 54.38 24.95
N LEU A 219 -49.11 54.38 25.47
CA LEU A 219 -50.31 53.60 25.14
C LEU A 219 -50.99 54.11 23.84
N LEU A 220 -51.73 53.19 23.18
CA LEU A 220 -52.70 53.33 22.06
C LEU A 220 -52.16 53.09 20.63
N SER A 221 -52.73 52.04 20.02
CA SER A 221 -52.48 51.42 18.69
C SER A 221 -53.25 52.14 17.54
N PRO A 222 -53.07 51.85 16.21
CA PRO A 222 -53.15 50.50 15.62
C PRO A 222 -52.18 50.15 14.47
N SER A 223 -52.06 48.82 14.26
CA SER A 223 -51.64 48.08 13.05
C SER A 223 -50.15 47.74 12.85
N PRO A 224 -49.84 46.54 12.30
CA PRO A 224 -50.52 45.25 12.39
C PRO A 224 -49.75 44.30 13.32
N GLN A 225 -50.49 43.39 13.95
CA GLN A 225 -49.94 42.27 14.71
C GLN A 225 -49.02 41.42 13.82
N PHE A 226 -47.71 41.68 13.84
CA PHE A 226 -46.79 40.56 13.78
C PHE A 226 -46.81 39.93 15.16
N ARG A 227 -47.67 38.90 15.31
CA ARG A 227 -47.44 37.87 16.32
C ARG A 227 -46.00 37.41 16.09
N GLU A 228 -45.06 37.86 16.92
CA GLU A 228 -43.82 37.13 17.12
C GLU A 228 -44.24 35.76 17.64
N ARG A 229 -44.38 34.83 16.70
CA ARG A 229 -44.53 33.40 16.96
C ARG A 229 -43.35 33.07 17.86
N HIS A 230 -43.62 32.74 19.13
CA HIS A 230 -42.63 32.19 20.05
C HIS A 230 -41.79 31.17 19.28
N LYS A 231 -40.51 31.52 19.05
CA LYS A 231 -39.55 30.73 18.29
C LYS A 231 -39.51 29.35 18.95
N SER A 232 -39.89 28.32 18.20
CA SER A 232 -40.04 26.96 18.74
C SER A 232 -38.69 26.43 19.19
N VAL A 233 -38.49 26.39 20.50
CA VAL A 233 -37.38 25.70 21.13
C VAL A 233 -37.65 24.21 20.97
N THR A 234 -36.83 23.50 20.18
CA THR A 234 -36.98 22.05 19.98
C THR A 234 -35.95 21.30 20.82
N ASN A 235 -36.38 20.18 21.43
CA ASN A 235 -35.47 19.20 22.04
C ASN A 235 -34.76 18.45 20.91
N ILE A 236 -33.43 18.53 20.82
CA ILE A 236 -32.64 17.96 19.70
C ILE A 236 -31.86 16.70 20.13
N THR A 237 -31.96 16.25 21.38
CA THR A 237 -31.22 15.07 21.87
C THR A 237 -32.00 13.77 21.68
N PHE A 238 -31.30 12.69 21.29
CA PHE A 238 -31.87 11.33 21.28
C PHE A 238 -32.18 10.81 22.69
N PHE A 239 -31.51 11.35 23.71
CA PHE A 239 -31.71 11.01 25.12
C PHE A 239 -32.56 12.08 25.83
N PRO A 240 -33.69 11.71 26.46
CA PRO A 240 -34.60 12.64 27.11
C PRO A 240 -34.12 13.16 28.48
N SER A 241 -33.01 12.63 29.00
CA SER A 241 -32.53 12.84 30.37
C SER A 241 -31.80 14.18 30.60
N LYS A 242 -31.40 14.90 29.54
CA LYS A 242 -30.84 16.27 29.59
C LYS A 242 -31.30 17.11 28.40
N PRO A 243 -32.49 17.75 28.43
CA PRO A 243 -32.87 18.67 27.37
C PRO A 243 -31.97 19.91 27.40
N LYS A 244 -30.99 19.99 26.50
CA LYS A 244 -30.23 21.21 26.24
C LYS A 244 -30.85 21.92 25.05
N PHE A 245 -31.41 23.10 25.30
CA PHE A 245 -32.07 23.93 24.30
C PHE A 245 -31.05 24.82 23.58
N THR A 246 -30.98 24.78 22.25
CA THR A 246 -30.13 25.68 21.47
C THR A 246 -30.98 26.78 20.82
N THR A 247 -30.46 28.01 20.79
CA THR A 247 -31.12 29.20 20.22
C THR A 247 -30.64 29.55 18.81
N VAL A 248 -29.78 28.71 18.20
CA VAL A 248 -29.11 29.01 16.93
C VAL A 248 -29.97 28.59 15.73
N THR A 249 -30.30 29.55 14.87
CA THR A 249 -31.05 29.35 13.62
C THR A 249 -30.19 28.60 12.59
N ARG A 250 -30.38 27.28 12.45
CA ARG A 250 -29.82 26.49 11.34
C ARG A 250 -30.73 26.55 10.10
N ARG A 251 -30.16 26.87 8.93
CA ARG A 251 -30.79 26.75 7.61
C ARG A 251 -29.89 25.97 6.64
N PRO A 252 -30.41 25.03 5.83
CA PRO A 252 -29.64 24.41 4.76
C PRO A 252 -29.27 25.46 3.69
N ARG A 253 -27.97 25.64 3.39
CA ARG A 253 -27.46 26.65 2.42
C ARG A 253 -27.96 26.44 0.97
N TYR A 254 -28.44 25.25 0.61
CA TYR A 254 -28.78 24.87 -0.78
C TYR A 254 -30.28 24.87 -1.11
N ILE A 255 -31.16 25.18 -0.16
CA ILE A 255 -32.60 25.27 -0.41
C ILE A 255 -32.99 26.75 -0.40
N HIS A 256 -32.86 27.41 -1.55
CA HIS A 256 -33.13 28.85 -1.66
C HIS A 256 -34.63 29.19 -1.70
N ASP A 257 -35.50 28.22 -2.04
CA ASP A 257 -36.89 28.52 -2.42
C ASP A 257 -37.98 27.97 -1.48
N LEU A 258 -37.63 27.28 -0.38
CA LEU A 258 -38.62 26.92 0.65
C LEU A 258 -38.60 27.94 1.79
N HIS A 259 -39.76 28.50 2.14
CA HIS A 259 -39.97 29.21 3.40
C HIS A 259 -39.77 28.25 4.58
N TRP A 260 -38.52 28.14 5.06
CA TRP A 260 -38.11 27.27 6.16
C TRP A 260 -38.94 27.50 7.44
N SER A 261 -39.41 28.74 7.66
CA SER A 261 -40.27 29.16 8.77
C SER A 261 -41.70 28.63 8.75
N ASP A 262 -42.17 28.15 7.59
CA ASP A 262 -43.56 27.66 7.42
C ASP A 262 -43.67 26.15 7.70
N LEU A 263 -42.53 25.46 7.76
CA LEU A 263 -42.45 24.04 8.08
C LEU A 263 -42.72 23.78 9.57
N SER A 264 -43.42 22.68 9.86
CA SER A 264 -43.63 22.27 11.25
C SER A 264 -42.29 21.98 11.94
N ALA A 265 -42.20 22.19 13.26
CA ALA A 265 -40.98 21.92 14.04
C ALA A 265 -40.47 20.47 13.88
N ARG A 266 -41.38 19.51 13.70
CA ARG A 266 -41.03 18.10 13.41
C ARG A 266 -40.44 17.96 12.00
N THR A 267 -41.01 18.63 11.02
CA THR A 267 -40.54 18.61 9.63
C THR A 267 -39.16 19.27 9.51
N GLN A 268 -38.94 20.41 10.18
CA GLN A 268 -37.63 21.06 10.27
C GLN A 268 -36.60 20.14 10.92
N TRP A 269 -36.97 19.44 12.00
CA TRP A 269 -36.08 18.49 12.67
C TRP A 269 -35.70 17.31 11.78
N TRP A 270 -36.68 16.69 11.10
CA TRP A 270 -36.43 15.60 10.16
C TRP A 270 -35.61 16.06 8.95
N LEU A 271 -35.89 17.23 8.39
CA LEU A 271 -35.11 17.80 7.29
C LEU A 271 -33.67 18.09 7.71
N LEU A 272 -33.44 18.63 8.91
CA LEU A 272 -32.09 18.82 9.45
C LEU A 272 -31.39 17.48 9.72
N PHE A 273 -32.12 16.47 10.18
CA PHE A 273 -31.60 15.10 10.33
C PHE A 273 -31.15 14.49 9.00
N PHE A 274 -31.98 14.57 7.95
CA PHE A 274 -31.59 14.09 6.64
C PHE A 274 -30.49 14.94 6.00
N TYR A 275 -30.46 16.25 6.26
CA TYR A 275 -29.38 17.13 5.83
C TYR A 275 -28.03 16.78 6.47
N ASP A 276 -27.99 16.53 7.78
CA ASP A 276 -26.76 16.08 8.45
C ASP A 276 -26.34 14.66 8.00
N PHE A 277 -27.26 13.87 7.43
CA PHE A 277 -26.95 12.61 6.78
C PHE A 277 -26.16 12.79 5.47
N LEU A 278 -26.35 13.90 4.75
CA LEU A 278 -25.57 14.30 3.56
C LEU A 278 -24.19 14.85 3.94
N ASN A 279 -23.43 14.07 4.69
CA ASN A 279 -22.07 14.41 5.10
C ASN A 279 -21.03 14.09 4.00
N ALA A 280 -19.84 14.70 4.09
CA ALA A 280 -18.78 14.49 3.12
C ALA A 280 -18.41 13.00 2.92
N PRO A 281 -18.34 12.15 3.98
CA PRO A 281 -18.14 10.71 3.82
C PRO A 281 -19.20 10.02 2.96
N LEU A 282 -20.49 10.36 3.14
CA LEU A 282 -21.58 9.79 2.34
C LEU A 282 -21.46 10.21 0.87
N VAL A 283 -21.08 11.46 0.60
CA VAL A 283 -20.86 11.95 -0.77
C VAL A 283 -19.71 11.19 -1.44
N GLY A 284 -18.58 11.03 -0.74
CA GLY A 284 -17.45 10.24 -1.25
C GLY A 284 -17.84 8.79 -1.54
N ALA A 285 -18.59 8.17 -0.63
CA ALA A 285 -19.08 6.81 -0.81
C ALA A 285 -20.05 6.68 -2.00
N PHE A 286 -21.00 7.61 -2.14
CA PHE A 286 -21.95 7.64 -3.25
C PHE A 286 -21.25 7.82 -4.60
N LEU A 287 -20.28 8.74 -4.69
CA LEU A 287 -19.46 8.91 -5.89
C LEU A 287 -18.66 7.63 -6.19
N GLY A 288 -18.10 6.98 -5.17
CA GLY A 288 -17.43 5.68 -5.31
C GLY A 288 -18.36 4.61 -5.89
N VAL A 289 -19.59 4.47 -5.38
CA VAL A 289 -20.61 3.56 -5.92
C VAL A 289 -20.97 3.94 -7.35
N LEU A 290 -21.20 5.21 -7.65
CA LEU A 290 -21.58 5.69 -8.99
C LEU A 290 -20.49 5.38 -10.02
N ILE A 291 -19.22 5.67 -9.69
CA ILE A 291 -18.07 5.37 -10.55
C ILE A 291 -17.89 3.86 -10.67
N GLY A 292 -17.96 3.12 -9.56
CA GLY A 292 -17.74 1.67 -9.53
C GLY A 292 -18.81 0.85 -10.27
N MET A 293 -20.09 1.22 -10.12
CA MET A 293 -21.20 0.53 -10.79
C MET A 293 -21.31 0.85 -12.28
N THR A 294 -20.77 1.99 -12.73
CA THR A 294 -20.82 2.40 -14.13
C THR A 294 -19.59 1.85 -14.85
N PRO A 295 -19.70 0.83 -15.73
CA PRO A 295 -18.52 0.14 -16.27
C PRO A 295 -17.55 1.07 -17.02
N VAL A 296 -18.07 2.10 -17.70
CA VAL A 296 -17.26 3.10 -18.41
C VAL A 296 -16.45 3.96 -17.43
N LEU A 297 -17.07 4.41 -16.34
CA LEU A 297 -16.39 5.21 -15.32
C LEU A 297 -15.43 4.34 -14.50
N HIS A 298 -15.83 3.14 -14.11
CA HIS A 298 -14.96 2.19 -13.42
C HIS A 298 -13.70 1.89 -14.25
N ARG A 299 -13.85 1.73 -15.57
CA ARG A 299 -12.73 1.57 -16.49
C ARG A 299 -11.82 2.80 -16.50
N ALA A 300 -12.40 3.99 -16.62
CA ALA A 300 -11.64 5.24 -16.70
C ALA A 300 -10.87 5.57 -15.40
N PHE A 301 -11.42 5.23 -14.24
CA PHE A 301 -10.85 5.57 -12.93
C PHE A 301 -9.98 4.46 -12.31
N PHE A 302 -10.31 3.18 -12.50
CA PHE A 302 -9.69 2.09 -11.74
C PHE A 302 -8.99 1.02 -12.58
N SER A 303 -9.22 0.97 -13.90
CA SER A 303 -8.46 0.02 -14.76
C SER A 303 -7.02 0.50 -14.98
N SER A 304 -6.12 -0.39 -15.38
CA SER A 304 -4.74 0.01 -15.69
C SER A 304 -4.71 1.00 -16.85
N THR A 305 -3.68 1.85 -16.91
CA THR A 305 -3.51 2.87 -17.97
C THR A 305 -3.61 2.27 -19.37
N TYR A 306 -3.04 1.07 -19.57
CA TYR A 306 -3.08 0.33 -20.83
C TYR A 306 -4.44 -0.31 -21.16
N SER A 307 -5.32 -0.46 -20.17
CA SER A 307 -6.66 -1.04 -20.35
C SER A 307 -7.76 0.00 -20.36
N GLY A 308 -7.45 1.31 -20.41
CA GLY A 308 -8.41 2.41 -20.54
C GLY A 308 -8.59 3.26 -19.28
N GLY A 309 -7.73 3.10 -18.27
CA GLY A 309 -7.70 3.94 -17.07
C GLY A 309 -7.03 5.28 -17.28
N VAL A 310 -7.75 6.24 -17.86
CA VAL A 310 -7.24 7.60 -18.16
C VAL A 310 -6.93 8.39 -16.90
N PHE A 311 -7.68 8.16 -15.81
CA PHE A 311 -7.56 8.88 -14.55
C PHE A 311 -6.72 8.14 -13.50
N THR A 312 -6.41 6.85 -13.74
CA THR A 312 -5.81 5.97 -12.74
C THR A 312 -4.45 6.47 -12.23
N ALA A 313 -3.54 6.83 -13.14
CA ALA A 313 -2.14 7.12 -12.80
C ALA A 313 -1.91 8.45 -12.06
N TRP A 314 -2.87 9.38 -12.08
CA TRP A 314 -2.70 10.71 -11.49
C TRP A 314 -3.83 11.06 -10.52
N LEU A 315 -5.10 10.97 -10.96
CA LEU A 315 -6.24 11.38 -10.16
C LEU A 315 -6.59 10.32 -9.11
N THR A 316 -6.78 9.08 -9.54
CA THR A 316 -7.15 7.99 -8.64
C THR A 316 -5.99 7.67 -7.69
N GLU A 317 -4.75 7.65 -8.18
CA GLU A 317 -3.58 7.44 -7.30
C GLU A 317 -3.40 8.61 -6.31
N SER A 318 -3.67 9.86 -6.71
CA SER A 318 -3.69 11.00 -5.78
C SER A 318 -4.74 10.83 -4.69
N TRP A 319 -5.98 10.49 -5.05
CA TRP A 319 -7.05 10.21 -4.09
C TRP A 319 -6.73 9.04 -3.16
N LYS A 320 -6.07 8.01 -3.67
CA LYS A 320 -5.59 6.86 -2.89
C LYS A 320 -4.53 7.27 -1.87
N ASN A 321 -3.57 8.09 -2.27
CA ASN A 321 -2.51 8.59 -1.40
C ASN A 321 -3.07 9.45 -0.26
N ILE A 322 -3.92 10.44 -0.57
CA ILE A 322 -4.53 11.29 0.47
C ILE A 322 -5.54 10.50 1.32
N GLY A 323 -6.30 9.59 0.71
CA GLY A 323 -7.28 8.76 1.42
C GLY A 323 -6.61 7.82 2.42
N GLY A 324 -5.46 7.24 2.03
CA GLY A 324 -4.66 6.37 2.90
C GLY A 324 -4.26 7.03 4.22
N LEU A 325 -4.09 8.35 4.25
CA LEU A 325 -3.75 9.12 5.46
C LEU A 325 -4.85 9.08 6.54
N PHE A 326 -6.11 8.84 6.15
CA PHE A 326 -7.21 8.74 7.10
C PHE A 326 -7.06 7.55 8.06
N VAL A 327 -6.30 6.51 7.70
CA VAL A 327 -6.13 5.33 8.57
C VAL A 327 -5.18 5.62 9.74
N PRO A 328 -3.96 6.16 9.53
CA PRO A 328 -3.02 6.44 10.62
C PRO A 328 -3.27 7.76 11.37
N LEU A 329 -3.76 8.83 10.73
CA LEU A 329 -3.87 10.14 11.39
C LEU A 329 -4.82 10.18 12.60
N PRO A 330 -6.01 9.56 12.58
CA PRO A 330 -6.86 9.44 13.78
C PRO A 330 -6.16 8.75 14.95
N LEU A 331 -5.22 7.83 14.69
CA LEU A 331 -4.45 7.14 15.73
C LEU A 331 -3.41 8.04 16.37
N ILE A 332 -2.73 8.83 15.54
CA ILE A 332 -1.79 9.87 16.02
C ILE A 332 -2.55 10.86 16.91
N VAL A 333 -3.72 11.32 16.46
CA VAL A 333 -4.61 12.19 17.25
C VAL A 333 -4.99 11.56 18.59
N ALA A 334 -5.40 10.28 18.60
CA ALA A 334 -5.70 9.58 19.85
C ALA A 334 -4.50 9.53 20.80
N GLY A 335 -3.29 9.37 20.27
CA GLY A 335 -2.03 9.43 21.03
C GLY A 335 -1.77 10.79 21.67
N ILE A 336 -2.01 11.88 20.93
CA ILE A 336 -1.90 13.25 21.46
C ILE A 336 -2.89 13.46 22.61
N SER A 337 -4.15 13.06 22.45
CA SER A 337 -5.19 13.16 23.48
C SER A 337 -4.87 12.31 24.72
N LEU A 338 -4.23 11.15 24.53
CA LEU A 338 -3.82 10.27 25.62
C LEU A 338 -2.64 10.88 26.42
N TYR A 339 -1.64 11.41 25.73
CA TYR A 339 -0.47 12.03 26.37
C TYR A 339 -0.85 13.30 27.13
N THR A 340 -1.65 14.18 26.53
CA THR A 340 -2.17 15.38 27.21
C THR A 340 -2.96 15.01 28.47
N SER A 341 -3.84 13.99 28.38
CA SER A 341 -4.53 13.46 29.57
C SER A 341 -3.57 12.92 30.64
N TYR A 342 -2.44 12.34 30.24
CA TYR A 342 -1.43 11.82 31.17
C TYR A 342 -0.67 12.95 31.86
N GLN A 343 -0.27 13.98 31.10
CA GLN A 343 0.44 15.14 31.62
C GLN A 343 -0.41 15.94 32.62
N ASP A 344 -1.68 16.16 32.29
CA ASP A 344 -2.64 16.88 33.14
C ASP A 344 -2.86 16.14 34.48
N SER A 345 -2.87 14.80 34.46
CA SER A 345 -2.99 13.99 35.68
C SER A 345 -1.75 14.05 36.58
N ARG A 346 -0.60 14.45 36.03
CA ARG A 346 0.69 14.48 36.71
C ARG A 346 1.03 15.88 37.26
N GLN A 347 0.44 16.95 36.70
CA GLN A 347 0.67 18.34 37.12
C GLN A 347 -0.25 18.85 38.25
N GLY A 348 -1.27 18.10 38.66
CA GLY A 348 -1.90 18.21 39.98
C GLY A 348 -2.50 19.58 40.36
N ASP A 349 -3.70 19.89 39.87
CA ASP A 349 -4.65 20.78 40.58
C ASP A 349 -5.74 19.94 41.24
N SER A 350 -5.78 20.01 42.57
CA SER A 350 -6.59 19.21 43.49
C SER A 350 -8.06 19.63 43.57
N SER A 351 -8.61 20.26 42.53
CA SER A 351 -10.04 20.60 42.40
C SER A 351 -10.76 19.91 41.24
N THR A 352 -10.06 19.18 40.37
CA THR A 352 -10.65 18.42 39.25
C THR A 352 -10.46 16.89 39.42
N ALA A 353 -10.31 16.47 40.67
CA ALA A 353 -10.06 15.09 41.08
C ALA A 353 -11.34 14.23 41.04
N LYS A 354 -11.66 13.67 39.87
CA LYS A 354 -12.30 12.34 39.66
C LYS A 354 -12.65 12.10 38.17
N SER A 355 -11.69 12.22 37.26
CA SER A 355 -11.88 11.70 35.87
C SER A 355 -11.58 10.19 35.78
N ASN A 356 -12.05 9.41 36.75
CA ASN A 356 -12.12 7.97 36.59
C ASN A 356 -13.16 7.70 35.52
N THR A 357 -12.74 7.22 34.35
CA THR A 357 -13.64 6.45 33.48
C THR A 357 -14.28 5.40 34.38
N PRO A 358 -15.62 5.33 34.50
CA PRO A 358 -16.21 4.35 35.38
C PRO A 358 -15.77 2.98 34.85
N LEU A 359 -15.01 2.22 35.64
CA LEU A 359 -14.57 0.87 35.26
C LEU A 359 -15.76 0.03 34.78
N ALA A 360 -16.93 0.28 35.36
CA ALA A 360 -18.22 -0.28 34.95
C ALA A 360 -18.59 0.05 33.49
N THR A 361 -18.44 1.31 33.05
CA THR A 361 -18.75 1.73 31.66
C THR A 361 -17.79 1.06 30.67
N THR A 362 -16.49 1.09 30.96
CA THR A 362 -15.48 0.44 30.11
C THR A 362 -15.73 -1.07 30.04
N ALA A 363 -15.95 -1.72 31.18
CA ALA A 363 -16.26 -3.15 31.24
C ALA A 363 -17.53 -3.49 30.47
N PHE A 364 -18.60 -2.68 30.59
CA PHE A 364 -19.84 -2.87 29.85
C PHE A 364 -19.62 -2.81 28.34
N ILE A 365 -18.91 -1.79 27.84
CA ILE A 365 -18.58 -1.67 26.41
C ILE A 365 -17.78 -2.89 25.94
N LEU A 366 -16.76 -3.31 26.69
CA LEU A 366 -15.92 -4.45 26.33
C LEU A 366 -16.71 -5.77 26.33
N VAL A 367 -17.59 -6.00 27.30
CA VAL A 367 -18.46 -7.19 27.35
C VAL A 367 -19.41 -7.20 26.15
N VAL A 368 -20.06 -6.07 25.86
CA VAL A 368 -20.94 -5.96 24.69
C VAL A 368 -20.18 -6.29 23.40
N ARG A 369 -18.95 -5.78 23.25
CA ARG A 369 -18.15 -5.88 22.03
C ARG A 369 -17.41 -7.20 21.83
N PHE A 370 -16.82 -7.75 22.88
CA PHE A 370 -15.98 -8.95 22.81
C PHE A 370 -16.69 -10.23 23.27
N ILE A 371 -17.91 -10.13 23.82
CA ILE A 371 -18.68 -11.30 24.28
C ILE A 371 -20.08 -11.31 23.63
N ILE A 372 -20.91 -10.31 23.92
CA ILE A 372 -22.33 -10.33 23.48
C ILE A 372 -22.43 -10.33 21.96
N TRP A 373 -21.76 -9.39 21.29
CA TRP A 373 -21.80 -9.30 19.83
C TRP A 373 -21.27 -10.57 19.14
N PRO A 374 -20.10 -11.13 19.49
CA PRO A 374 -19.64 -12.40 18.96
C PRO A 374 -20.64 -13.56 19.12
N VAL A 375 -21.25 -13.70 20.31
CA VAL A 375 -22.22 -14.78 20.56
C VAL A 375 -23.47 -14.58 19.70
N VAL A 376 -23.99 -13.36 19.64
CA VAL A 376 -25.20 -13.02 18.88
C VAL A 376 -24.95 -13.14 17.38
N SER A 377 -23.86 -12.59 16.86
CA SER A 377 -23.54 -12.61 15.42
C SER A 377 -23.27 -14.03 14.93
N ILE A 378 -22.47 -14.81 15.66
CA ILE A 378 -22.19 -16.20 15.30
C ILE A 378 -23.46 -17.03 15.38
N GLY A 379 -24.27 -16.88 16.43
CA GLY A 379 -25.51 -17.63 16.61
C GLY A 379 -26.54 -17.36 15.50
N ILE A 380 -26.79 -16.08 15.20
CA ILE A 380 -27.76 -15.67 14.17
C ILE A 380 -27.30 -16.14 12.78
N ILE A 381 -26.05 -15.87 12.41
CA ILE A 381 -25.56 -16.23 11.07
C ILE A 381 -25.48 -17.75 10.91
N TYR A 382 -25.08 -18.49 11.95
CA TYR A 382 -25.09 -19.96 11.93
C TYR A 382 -26.50 -20.52 11.75
N ALA A 383 -27.49 -20.00 12.48
CA ALA A 383 -28.88 -20.44 12.36
C ALA A 383 -29.46 -20.17 10.96
N ILE A 384 -29.25 -18.96 10.43
CA ILE A 384 -29.74 -18.59 9.10
C ILE A 384 -29.02 -19.42 8.02
N ALA A 385 -27.70 -19.64 8.14
CA ALA A 385 -26.94 -20.43 7.17
C ALA A 385 -27.31 -21.92 7.18
N LYS A 386 -27.74 -22.46 8.33
CA LYS A 386 -28.17 -23.85 8.46
C LYS A 386 -29.57 -24.09 7.89
N ASP A 387 -30.51 -23.19 8.17
CA ASP A 387 -31.94 -23.44 7.93
C ASP A 387 -32.48 -22.72 6.68
N SER A 388 -31.73 -21.79 6.08
CA SER A 388 -32.22 -20.97 4.97
C SER A 388 -31.19 -20.71 3.87
N ASN A 389 -31.64 -20.70 2.61
CA ASN A 389 -30.78 -20.38 1.46
C ASN A 389 -30.63 -18.86 1.21
N ILE A 390 -30.99 -18.02 2.20
CA ILE A 390 -31.08 -16.56 2.08
C ILE A 390 -29.69 -15.93 1.96
N LEU A 391 -28.70 -16.46 2.68
CA LEU A 391 -27.33 -15.94 2.72
C LEU A 391 -26.49 -16.35 1.49
N GLY A 392 -27.03 -17.16 0.58
CA GLY A 392 -26.27 -17.78 -0.52
C GLY A 392 -25.23 -18.78 -0.04
N SER A 393 -24.53 -19.41 -0.98
CA SER A 393 -23.57 -20.50 -0.73
C SER A 393 -22.13 -20.03 -0.47
N ASP A 394 -21.94 -18.82 0.04
CA ASP A 394 -20.62 -18.19 0.21
C ASP A 394 -20.13 -18.27 1.66
N PRO A 395 -19.18 -19.16 1.99
CA PRO A 395 -18.67 -19.31 3.35
C PRO A 395 -17.91 -18.06 3.81
N MET A 396 -17.22 -17.36 2.91
CA MET A 396 -16.49 -16.15 3.28
C MET A 396 -17.45 -15.03 3.68
N LEU A 397 -18.61 -14.92 3.02
CA LEU A 397 -19.66 -13.99 3.40
C LEU A 397 -20.13 -14.27 4.84
N TRP A 398 -20.43 -15.53 5.18
CA TRP A 398 -20.87 -15.90 6.53
C TRP A 398 -19.82 -15.58 7.58
N PHE A 399 -18.55 -15.94 7.33
CA PHE A 399 -17.44 -15.62 8.22
C PHE A 399 -17.28 -14.12 8.44
N ALA A 400 -17.31 -13.32 7.37
CA ALA A 400 -17.19 -11.88 7.46
C ALA A 400 -18.36 -11.28 8.28
N MET A 401 -19.60 -11.71 8.03
CA MET A 401 -20.77 -11.25 8.78
C MET A 401 -20.72 -11.59 10.27
N MET A 402 -20.14 -12.74 10.63
CA MET A 402 -19.92 -13.12 12.03
C MET A 402 -18.94 -12.17 12.74
N LEU A 403 -17.90 -11.71 12.04
CA LEU A 403 -16.87 -10.83 12.60
C LEU A 403 -17.21 -9.34 12.54
N MET A 404 -18.02 -8.91 11.58
CA MET A 404 -18.34 -7.49 11.33
C MET A 404 -18.77 -6.67 12.54
N PRO A 405 -19.64 -7.13 13.47
CA PRO A 405 -20.05 -6.33 14.64
C PRO A 405 -19.11 -6.46 15.84
N THR A 406 -18.09 -7.31 15.73
CA THR A 406 -17.17 -7.66 16.82
C THR A 406 -15.93 -6.75 16.83
N GLY A 407 -15.13 -6.87 17.88
CA GLY A 407 -13.86 -6.15 18.00
C GLY A 407 -13.98 -4.80 18.73
N PRO A 408 -12.88 -4.04 18.79
CA PRO A 408 -12.82 -2.81 19.56
C PRO A 408 -13.70 -1.69 18.95
N PRO A 409 -14.07 -0.68 19.75
CA PRO A 409 -14.70 0.54 19.25
C PRO A 409 -13.90 1.23 18.14
N ALA A 410 -14.60 1.99 17.30
CA ALA A 410 -14.01 2.59 16.11
C ALA A 410 -12.99 3.67 16.43
N MET A 411 -11.87 3.68 15.72
CA MET A 411 -10.85 4.73 15.88
C MET A 411 -11.36 6.11 15.49
N LYS A 412 -12.20 6.19 14.46
CA LYS A 412 -12.91 7.41 14.02
C LYS A 412 -13.80 8.07 15.09
N LEU A 413 -14.02 7.43 16.25
CA LEU A 413 -14.70 8.07 17.37
C LEU A 413 -13.93 9.31 17.87
N ILE A 414 -12.60 9.25 17.91
CA ILE A 414 -11.79 10.40 18.40
C ILE A 414 -11.94 11.61 17.48
N THR A 415 -11.92 11.40 16.17
CA THR A 415 -12.07 12.48 15.19
C THR A 415 -13.48 13.03 15.19
N MET A 416 -14.49 12.17 15.35
CA MET A 416 -15.88 12.60 15.52
C MET A 416 -16.06 13.50 16.75
N VAL A 417 -15.51 13.13 17.90
CA VAL A 417 -15.59 13.92 19.14
C VAL A 417 -14.90 15.28 18.97
N GLN A 418 -13.70 15.29 18.38
CA GLN A 418 -12.94 16.52 18.16
C GLN A 418 -13.57 17.46 17.13
N VAL A 419 -14.24 16.91 16.11
CA VAL A 419 -14.95 17.71 15.09
C VAL A 419 -16.32 18.19 15.59
N SER A 420 -16.91 17.52 16.58
CA SER A 420 -18.19 17.92 17.19
C SER A 420 -18.02 18.93 18.33
N ASP A 421 -16.81 19.47 18.52
CA ASP A 421 -16.43 20.34 19.65
C ASP A 421 -16.96 19.88 21.02
N ALA A 422 -17.02 18.56 21.20
CA ALA A 422 -17.40 17.95 22.46
C ALA A 422 -16.37 18.32 23.56
N GLY A 423 -16.82 18.34 24.81
CA GLY A 423 -15.99 18.72 25.94
C GLY A 423 -14.69 17.91 26.01
N ILE A 424 -13.58 18.57 26.36
CA ILE A 424 -12.23 17.97 26.45
C ILE A 424 -12.23 16.71 27.34
N GLU A 425 -13.14 16.63 28.32
CA GLU A 425 -13.32 15.43 29.14
C GLU A 425 -13.78 14.18 28.38
N ASP A 426 -14.68 14.34 27.41
CA ASP A 426 -15.23 13.19 26.66
C ASP A 426 -14.21 12.67 25.64
N GLU A 427 -13.42 13.57 25.06
CA GLU A 427 -12.25 13.22 24.24
C GLU A 427 -11.26 12.34 25.02
N ARG A 428 -10.93 12.74 26.25
CA ARG A 428 -10.03 11.98 27.13
C ARG A 428 -10.61 10.62 27.52
N LYS A 429 -11.91 10.57 27.89
CA LYS A 429 -12.58 9.31 28.26
C LYS A 429 -12.60 8.33 27.08
N ILE A 430 -12.93 8.81 25.88
CA ILE A 430 -12.98 7.99 24.67
C ILE A 430 -11.58 7.52 24.26
N SER A 431 -10.56 8.38 24.31
CA SER A 431 -9.17 7.98 24.03
C SER A 431 -8.69 6.85 24.97
N LYS A 432 -8.92 6.97 26.28
CA LYS A 432 -8.57 5.91 27.26
C LYS A 432 -9.26 4.58 26.96
N ILE A 433 -10.55 4.61 26.66
CA ILE A 433 -11.35 3.40 26.38
C ILE A 433 -10.89 2.75 25.09
N LEU A 434 -10.58 3.55 24.08
CA LEU A 434 -10.01 3.10 22.83
C LEU A 434 -8.71 2.34 23.12
N THR A 435 -7.73 2.96 23.79
CA THR A 435 -6.46 2.32 24.15
C THR A 435 -6.65 0.98 24.87
N ILE A 436 -7.50 0.94 25.91
CA ILE A 436 -7.80 -0.30 26.66
C ILE A 436 -8.41 -1.36 25.74
N SER A 437 -9.34 -0.97 24.87
CA SER A 437 -10.02 -1.89 23.94
C SER A 437 -9.05 -2.52 22.95
N TYR A 438 -8.02 -1.78 22.49
CA TYR A 438 -6.99 -2.36 21.62
C TYR A 438 -6.05 -3.27 22.39
N ILE A 439 -5.62 -2.91 23.61
CA ILE A 439 -4.83 -3.81 24.46
C ILE A 439 -5.53 -5.17 24.66
N LEU A 440 -6.86 -5.17 24.80
CA LEU A 440 -7.67 -6.38 24.96
C LEU A 440 -8.11 -7.03 23.64
N SER A 441 -7.85 -6.40 22.50
CA SER A 441 -8.27 -6.91 21.19
C SER A 441 -7.72 -8.30 20.80
N PRO A 442 -6.56 -8.78 21.31
CA PRO A 442 -6.13 -10.17 21.09
C PRO A 442 -7.16 -11.24 21.50
N ILE A 443 -8.12 -10.92 22.39
CA ILE A 443 -9.24 -11.80 22.75
C ILE A 443 -10.08 -12.19 21.52
N LEU A 444 -10.07 -11.36 20.46
CA LEU A 444 -10.82 -11.65 19.23
C LEU A 444 -10.31 -12.91 18.50
N SER A 445 -9.11 -13.41 18.81
CA SER A 445 -8.63 -14.68 18.27
C SER A 445 -9.57 -15.86 18.57
N VAL A 446 -10.20 -15.85 19.76
CA VAL A 446 -11.20 -16.85 20.15
C VAL A 446 -12.40 -16.76 19.21
N VAL A 447 -12.88 -15.54 18.94
CA VAL A 447 -14.02 -15.27 18.08
C VAL A 447 -13.74 -15.74 16.65
N VAL A 448 -12.54 -15.46 16.11
CA VAL A 448 -12.11 -15.93 14.79
C VAL A 448 -12.17 -17.45 14.69
N VAL A 449 -11.61 -18.16 15.69
CA VAL A 449 -11.58 -19.63 15.69
C VAL A 449 -12.99 -20.22 15.78
N VAL A 450 -13.86 -19.64 16.61
CA VAL A 450 -15.25 -20.08 16.75
C VAL A 450 -16.04 -19.82 15.46
N ALA A 451 -15.87 -18.65 14.83
CA ALA A 451 -16.50 -18.33 13.56
C ALA A 451 -16.08 -19.31 12.45
N LEU A 452 -14.78 -19.61 12.34
CA LEU A 452 -14.25 -20.58 11.36
C LEU A 452 -14.82 -21.99 11.57
N ARG A 453 -14.95 -22.44 12.82
CA ARG A 453 -15.54 -23.74 13.15
C ARG A 453 -17.03 -23.80 12.82
N SER A 454 -17.78 -22.76 13.21
CA SER A 454 -19.22 -22.67 12.97
C SER A 454 -19.54 -22.72 11.48
N ASN A 455 -18.70 -22.07 10.68
CA ASN A 455 -18.79 -22.07 9.22
C ASN A 455 -18.49 -23.43 8.58
N SER A 456 -17.53 -24.18 9.13
CA SER A 456 -17.23 -25.54 8.65
C SER A 456 -18.39 -26.50 8.91
N THR A 457 -19.10 -26.34 10.03
CA THR A 457 -20.26 -27.17 10.38
C THR A 457 -21.52 -26.85 9.57
N SER A 458 -21.73 -25.61 9.11
CA SER A 458 -22.89 -25.25 8.28
C SER A 458 -22.75 -25.75 6.83
N ASN A 459 -21.53 -25.90 6.32
CA ASN A 459 -21.27 -26.41 4.96
C ASN A 459 -21.38 -27.94 4.80
N GLY A 460 -21.92 -28.68 5.78
CA GLY A 460 -22.11 -30.13 5.67
C GLY A 460 -20.82 -30.97 5.72
N ALA A 461 -19.67 -30.37 6.05
CA ALA A 461 -18.43 -31.12 6.27
C ALA A 461 -18.55 -31.92 7.58
N SER A 462 -18.69 -33.25 7.46
CA SER A 462 -18.80 -34.16 8.61
C SER A 462 -17.60 -34.01 9.57
N PRO A 463 -17.82 -33.92 10.89
CA PRO A 463 -16.75 -33.78 11.90
C PRO A 463 -15.85 -35.03 12.03
N TYR A 464 -16.10 -36.10 11.26
CA TYR A 464 -15.41 -37.40 11.36
C TYR A 464 -14.38 -37.71 10.27
N ARG A 465 -14.10 -36.81 9.30
CA ARG A 465 -12.92 -36.98 8.42
C ARG A 465 -11.64 -36.45 9.07
N LEU A 466 -11.44 -36.79 10.34
CA LEU A 466 -10.21 -36.57 11.09
C LEU A 466 -9.34 -37.84 11.02
N GLY A 467 -9.04 -38.31 9.81
CA GLY A 467 -8.10 -39.39 9.55
C GLY A 467 -6.72 -38.79 9.27
N ILE A 468 -5.91 -38.70 10.31
CA ILE A 468 -4.51 -38.31 10.24
C ILE A 468 -3.69 -39.48 9.68
N ASN A 469 -3.04 -39.30 8.53
CA ASN A 469 -1.83 -40.05 8.20
C ASN A 469 -0.62 -39.19 8.62
N ILE A 470 -0.14 -39.42 9.84
CA ILE A 470 1.21 -39.07 10.27
C ILE A 470 1.99 -40.36 10.18
N GLY A 471 2.79 -40.50 9.12
CA GLY A 471 3.98 -41.34 9.15
C GLY A 471 5.05 -40.59 9.92
N VAL A 472 5.59 -41.22 10.97
CA VAL A 472 6.83 -40.82 11.62
C VAL A 472 7.98 -41.23 10.69
N GLU A 473 8.65 -40.25 10.09
CA GLU A 473 9.99 -40.43 9.54
C GLU A 473 10.99 -39.73 10.46
N ILE A 474 11.94 -40.52 10.94
CA ILE A 474 13.15 -40.08 11.64
C ILE A 474 13.99 -39.32 10.61
N ALA A 475 14.38 -38.08 10.92
CA ALA A 475 15.40 -37.27 10.24
C ALA A 475 15.47 -37.39 8.69
N ALA A 476 14.70 -36.56 8.00
CA ALA A 476 14.92 -36.19 6.60
C ALA A 476 14.65 -34.69 6.45
N ASP A 477 15.40 -34.04 5.56
CA ASP A 477 15.41 -32.60 5.28
C ASP A 477 13.99 -31.98 5.14
N PRO A 478 13.82 -30.67 5.46
CA PRO A 478 12.51 -30.03 5.56
C PRO A 478 11.65 -30.19 4.28
N PRO A 479 10.32 -30.41 4.40
CA PRO A 479 9.44 -30.63 3.27
C PRO A 479 9.24 -29.35 2.45
N VAL A 480 9.48 -29.48 1.15
CA VAL A 480 9.39 -28.46 0.10
C VAL A 480 8.02 -27.79 0.08
N ARG A 481 7.98 -26.47 0.32
CA ARG A 481 6.77 -25.64 0.15
C ARG A 481 6.29 -25.72 -1.30
N HIS A 482 5.10 -26.25 -1.55
CA HIS A 482 4.46 -26.05 -2.85
C HIS A 482 4.01 -24.57 -2.97
N PRO A 483 4.43 -23.84 -4.01
CA PRO A 483 3.98 -22.47 -4.24
C PRO A 483 2.45 -22.43 -4.49
N PRO A 484 1.77 -21.31 -4.18
CA PRO A 484 0.33 -21.17 -4.38
C PRO A 484 -0.09 -21.43 -5.85
N PRO A 485 -1.36 -21.80 -6.11
CA PRO A 485 -1.86 -22.00 -7.46
C PRO A 485 -1.62 -20.74 -8.28
N ARG A 486 -0.99 -20.95 -9.43
CA ARG A 486 -0.67 -19.92 -10.42
C ARG A 486 -1.97 -19.15 -10.71
N LEU A 487 -1.95 -17.81 -10.58
CA LEU A 487 -2.81 -16.97 -11.44
C LEU A 487 -2.73 -17.62 -12.83
N LEU A 488 -3.86 -17.82 -13.51
CA LEU A 488 -3.83 -18.18 -14.92
C LEU A 488 -3.26 -16.97 -15.68
N ASN A 489 -1.95 -16.71 -15.53
CA ASN A 489 -1.10 -16.38 -16.65
C ASN A 489 -1.54 -17.38 -17.71
N ARG A 490 -2.24 -16.91 -18.75
CA ARG A 490 -2.30 -17.61 -20.03
C ARG A 490 -0.92 -18.24 -20.17
N ARG A 491 -0.81 -19.57 -20.06
CA ARG A 491 0.50 -20.23 -20.14
C ARG A 491 1.17 -19.61 -21.35
N THR A 492 2.30 -18.92 -21.14
CA THR A 492 3.00 -18.26 -22.25
C THR A 492 3.14 -19.30 -23.33
N GLN A 493 2.53 -19.07 -24.49
CA GLN A 493 2.54 -20.07 -25.53
C GLN A 493 3.99 -20.28 -25.99
N PRO A 494 4.41 -21.51 -26.34
CA PRO A 494 5.72 -21.72 -26.94
C PRO A 494 5.88 -20.84 -28.19
N ALA A 495 7.10 -20.41 -28.47
CA ALA A 495 7.40 -19.62 -29.67
C ALA A 495 6.96 -20.36 -30.95
N SER A 496 6.44 -19.61 -31.92
CA SER A 496 6.15 -20.14 -33.26
C SER A 496 7.43 -20.60 -33.97
N ASP A 497 7.31 -21.43 -35.01
CA ASP A 497 8.46 -21.90 -35.79
C ASP A 497 9.21 -20.77 -36.48
N ASP A 498 8.50 -19.71 -36.90
CA ASP A 498 9.10 -18.51 -37.49
C ASP A 498 9.96 -17.76 -36.46
N LEU A 499 9.39 -17.48 -35.27
CA LEU A 499 10.10 -16.79 -34.19
C LEU A 499 11.30 -17.61 -33.71
N TRP A 500 11.13 -18.93 -33.56
CA TRP A 500 12.21 -19.85 -33.23
C TRP A 500 13.33 -19.81 -34.26
N SER A 501 12.99 -19.94 -35.54
CA SER A 501 13.98 -19.95 -36.63
C SER A 501 14.74 -18.64 -36.70
N LYS A 502 14.04 -17.51 -36.55
CA LYS A 502 14.64 -16.17 -36.51
C LYS A 502 15.62 -16.01 -35.34
N CYS A 503 15.23 -16.38 -34.12
CA CYS A 503 16.11 -16.30 -32.95
C CYS A 503 17.28 -17.28 -33.06
N ASN A 504 17.03 -18.51 -33.51
CA ASN A 504 18.08 -19.52 -33.67
C ASN A 504 19.12 -19.11 -34.72
N LEU A 505 18.69 -18.62 -35.90
CA LEU A 505 19.60 -18.10 -36.93
C LEU A 505 20.43 -16.93 -36.41
N LYS A 506 19.79 -15.98 -35.71
CA LYS A 506 20.48 -14.82 -35.15
C LYS A 506 21.49 -15.22 -34.08
N GLY A 507 21.13 -16.16 -33.21
CA GLY A 507 22.02 -16.69 -32.19
C GLY A 507 23.17 -17.52 -32.77
N CYS A 508 22.95 -18.28 -33.84
CA CYS A 508 24.02 -18.93 -34.61
C CYS A 508 25.03 -17.90 -35.10
N THR A 509 24.56 -16.81 -35.73
CA THR A 509 25.42 -15.75 -36.24
C THR A 509 26.24 -15.11 -35.12
N LEU A 510 25.63 -14.82 -33.98
CA LEU A 510 26.31 -14.18 -32.85
C LEU A 510 27.30 -15.11 -32.14
N LEU A 511 26.93 -16.38 -31.91
CA LEU A 511 27.84 -17.37 -31.35
C LEU A 511 29.04 -17.65 -32.25
N PHE A 512 28.84 -17.57 -33.57
CA PHE A 512 29.94 -17.59 -34.52
C PHE A 512 30.75 -16.29 -34.41
N ALA A 513 30.12 -15.11 -34.48
CA ALA A 513 30.80 -13.82 -34.45
C ALA A 513 31.65 -13.59 -33.20
N MET A 514 31.30 -14.16 -32.05
CA MET A 514 32.09 -14.07 -30.82
C MET A 514 33.40 -14.90 -30.84
N GLN A 515 33.57 -15.84 -31.79
CA GLN A 515 34.72 -16.75 -31.82
C GLN A 515 35.95 -16.25 -32.60
N PRO A 516 35.81 -15.77 -33.85
CA PRO A 516 36.95 -15.40 -34.64
C PRO A 516 37.44 -14.00 -34.24
N ASN A 517 38.52 -13.55 -34.90
CA ASN A 517 39.07 -12.22 -34.70
C ASN A 517 38.08 -11.12 -35.17
N ASP A 518 38.38 -9.87 -34.86
CA ASP A 518 37.53 -8.72 -35.16
C ASP A 518 37.16 -8.57 -36.65
N ALA A 519 38.11 -8.80 -37.55
CA ALA A 519 37.88 -8.69 -39.00
C ALA A 519 36.90 -9.76 -39.52
N ASP A 520 37.10 -11.00 -39.07
CA ASP A 520 36.23 -12.12 -39.42
C ASP A 520 34.83 -11.96 -38.81
N ALA A 521 34.74 -11.40 -37.59
CA ALA A 521 33.46 -11.04 -36.98
C ALA A 521 32.75 -9.93 -37.79
N GLY A 522 33.49 -8.94 -38.32
CA GLY A 522 32.99 -7.89 -39.21
C GLY A 522 32.30 -8.42 -40.47
N SER A 523 32.76 -9.57 -40.98
CA SER A 523 32.18 -10.24 -42.16
C SER A 523 30.76 -10.78 -41.93
N THR A 524 30.33 -10.93 -40.67
CA THR A 524 28.98 -11.40 -40.30
C THR A 524 27.92 -10.31 -40.37
N TYR A 525 28.33 -9.03 -40.44
CA TYR A 525 27.41 -7.90 -40.54
C TYR A 525 26.81 -7.78 -41.95
N SER A 526 25.64 -7.15 -42.05
CA SER A 526 24.98 -6.84 -43.31
C SER A 526 24.65 -5.35 -43.37
N PRO A 527 25.33 -4.55 -44.22
CA PRO A 527 26.42 -4.93 -45.13
C PRO A 527 27.68 -5.40 -44.37
N LYS A 528 28.53 -6.19 -45.05
CA LYS A 528 29.81 -6.66 -44.49
C LYS A 528 30.66 -5.47 -44.09
N ARG A 529 31.34 -5.60 -42.95
CA ARG A 529 32.25 -4.58 -42.41
C ARG A 529 33.65 -5.17 -42.32
N ASP A 530 34.66 -4.31 -42.43
CA ASP A 530 36.06 -4.71 -42.25
C ASP A 530 36.41 -4.98 -40.77
N THR A 531 35.56 -4.50 -39.86
CA THR A 531 35.70 -4.62 -38.40
C THR A 531 34.32 -4.79 -37.76
N ALA A 532 34.25 -5.57 -36.69
CA ALA A 532 33.04 -5.67 -35.86
C ALA A 532 32.94 -4.53 -34.84
N ARG A 533 34.00 -3.74 -34.68
CA ARG A 533 34.15 -2.69 -33.67
C ARG A 533 33.02 -1.65 -33.69
N SER A 534 32.48 -1.33 -32.51
CA SER A 534 31.53 -0.23 -32.34
C SER A 534 32.21 1.14 -32.56
N PRO A 535 31.54 2.09 -33.24
CA PRO A 535 32.02 3.47 -33.34
C PRO A 535 31.88 4.26 -32.04
N PHE A 536 31.12 3.78 -31.05
CA PHE A 536 30.84 4.49 -29.79
C PHE A 536 31.59 3.83 -28.63
N ARG A 537 32.38 4.60 -27.88
CA ARG A 537 33.28 4.03 -26.85
C ARG A 537 33.47 4.88 -25.61
N SER A 538 33.22 6.16 -25.72
CA SER A 538 33.52 7.12 -24.66
C SER A 538 32.23 7.64 -24.04
N THR A 539 32.33 8.09 -22.79
CA THR A 539 31.26 8.86 -22.14
C THR A 539 30.94 10.16 -22.90
N GLY A 540 31.88 10.67 -23.71
CA GLY A 540 31.66 11.75 -24.67
C GLY A 540 30.63 11.41 -25.74
N ASP A 541 30.65 10.18 -26.26
CA ASP A 541 29.70 9.71 -27.28
C ASP A 541 28.27 9.65 -26.72
N LEU A 542 28.11 9.26 -25.45
CA LEU A 542 26.81 9.30 -24.77
C LEU A 542 26.25 10.73 -24.76
N ARG A 543 27.08 11.68 -24.33
CA ARG A 543 26.68 13.10 -24.26
C ARG A 543 26.40 13.68 -25.64
N GLU A 544 27.25 13.39 -26.63
CA GLU A 544 27.04 13.83 -28.02
C GLU A 544 25.70 13.34 -28.55
N TRP A 545 25.37 12.06 -28.32
CA TRP A 545 24.11 11.48 -28.76
C TRP A 545 22.93 11.74 -27.82
N GLY A 546 23.04 12.62 -26.83
CA GLY A 546 21.92 13.05 -25.98
C GLY A 546 21.51 12.05 -24.88
N TRP A 547 22.37 11.10 -24.55
CA TRP A 547 22.22 10.23 -23.38
C TRP A 547 22.80 10.90 -22.14
N ASN A 548 21.99 10.96 -21.08
CA ASN A 548 22.37 11.59 -19.82
C ASN A 548 22.21 10.58 -18.69
N ALA A 549 23.17 10.60 -17.76
CA ALA A 549 23.04 9.83 -16.52
C ALA A 549 21.80 10.32 -15.75
N PHE A 550 20.97 9.38 -15.33
CA PHE A 550 19.89 9.64 -14.39
C PHE A 550 20.51 9.99 -13.03
N PRO A 551 20.04 11.03 -12.32
CA PRO A 551 20.62 11.41 -11.04
C PRO A 551 20.55 10.27 -10.02
N LEU A 552 21.70 9.83 -9.50
CA LEU A 552 21.80 8.66 -8.60
C LEU A 552 20.88 8.81 -7.37
N GLU A 553 20.83 10.00 -6.75
CA GLU A 553 19.98 10.31 -5.59
C GLU A 553 18.47 10.17 -5.85
N ARG A 554 18.06 10.10 -7.12
CA ARG A 554 16.65 9.95 -7.52
C ARG A 554 16.31 8.51 -7.90
N ILE A 555 17.29 7.60 -7.92
CA ILE A 555 17.04 6.19 -8.22
C ILE A 555 16.22 5.64 -7.05
N ASP A 556 15.13 4.96 -7.37
CA ASP A 556 14.23 4.42 -6.34
C ASP A 556 14.97 3.34 -5.52
N GLU A 557 14.86 3.39 -4.19
CA GLU A 557 15.51 2.45 -3.27
C GLU A 557 15.24 0.97 -3.64
N SER A 558 14.09 0.69 -4.28
CA SER A 558 13.75 -0.66 -4.75
C SER A 558 14.73 -1.22 -5.78
N PHE A 559 15.41 -0.38 -6.58
CA PHE A 559 16.40 -0.85 -7.55
C PHE A 559 17.63 -1.47 -6.89
N HIS A 560 17.92 -1.07 -5.65
CA HIS A 560 19.04 -1.53 -4.83
C HIS A 560 18.73 -2.83 -4.05
N ASP A 561 17.44 -3.20 -3.91
CA ASP A 561 17.02 -4.41 -3.20
C ASP A 561 16.96 -5.64 -4.13
N PHE A 562 18.09 -6.35 -4.26
CA PHE A 562 18.21 -7.55 -5.08
C PHE A 562 17.48 -8.79 -4.54
N TYR A 563 17.12 -8.79 -3.25
CA TYR A 563 16.39 -9.88 -2.62
C TYR A 563 14.88 -9.77 -2.83
N ARG A 564 14.29 -8.63 -2.47
CA ARG A 564 12.83 -8.47 -2.44
C ARG A 564 12.26 -7.92 -3.74
N THR A 565 12.95 -6.97 -4.38
CA THR A 565 12.46 -6.36 -5.62
C THR A 565 12.73 -7.25 -6.82
N TRP A 566 13.97 -7.73 -6.94
CA TRP A 566 14.44 -8.47 -8.12
C TRP A 566 14.41 -9.99 -7.96
N GLY A 567 14.48 -10.50 -6.72
CA GLY A 567 14.42 -11.93 -6.42
C GLY A 567 15.61 -12.72 -6.93
N ILE A 568 16.80 -12.13 -6.88
CA ILE A 568 18.05 -12.70 -7.42
C ILE A 568 19.18 -12.78 -6.38
N GLY A 569 18.99 -12.30 -5.15
CA GLY A 569 20.02 -12.31 -4.11
C GLY A 569 20.68 -13.68 -3.92
N GLU A 570 19.89 -14.74 -3.77
CA GLU A 570 20.38 -16.13 -3.67
C GLU A 570 21.20 -16.58 -4.90
N ALA A 571 20.81 -16.12 -6.10
CA ALA A 571 21.56 -16.42 -7.32
C ALA A 571 22.92 -15.72 -7.36
N LEU A 572 23.00 -14.48 -6.86
CA LEU A 572 24.27 -13.75 -6.74
C LEU A 572 25.18 -14.41 -5.70
N ALA A 573 24.62 -14.79 -4.54
CA ALA A 573 25.34 -15.48 -3.47
C ALA A 573 26.01 -16.78 -3.97
N ASP A 574 25.23 -17.65 -4.63
CA ASP A 574 25.70 -18.92 -5.17
C ASP A 574 26.72 -18.77 -6.30
N LEU A 575 26.64 -17.68 -7.06
CA LEU A 575 27.63 -17.35 -8.10
C LEU A 575 28.95 -16.80 -7.51
N GLY A 576 29.01 -16.57 -6.20
CA GLY A 576 30.17 -15.97 -5.52
C GLY A 576 30.35 -14.50 -5.89
N VAL A 577 29.23 -13.79 -6.03
CA VAL A 577 29.16 -12.37 -6.39
C VAL A 577 28.47 -11.62 -5.24
N SER A 578 28.86 -10.37 -4.98
CA SER A 578 28.22 -9.53 -3.97
C SER A 578 26.68 -9.52 -4.13
N GLU A 579 25.98 -9.76 -3.02
CA GLU A 579 24.51 -9.89 -3.02
C GLU A 579 23.80 -8.54 -2.91
N TYR A 580 24.56 -7.48 -2.69
CA TYR A 580 24.07 -6.16 -2.33
C TYR A 580 24.61 -5.08 -3.26
N SER A 581 23.83 -4.01 -3.43
CA SER A 581 24.31 -2.78 -4.07
C SER A 581 25.22 -1.97 -3.16
N ASP A 582 25.97 -1.06 -3.76
CA ASP A 582 26.87 -0.10 -3.11
C ASP A 582 26.23 0.77 -2.01
N GLU A 583 24.91 0.96 -2.04
CA GLU A 583 24.12 1.60 -0.95
C GLU A 583 24.10 0.81 0.37
N TYR A 584 24.42 -0.49 0.36
CA TYR A 584 24.44 -1.35 1.55
C TYR A 584 25.87 -1.72 1.94
N GLU A 585 26.12 -1.90 3.24
CA GLU A 585 27.45 -2.22 3.77
C GLU A 585 28.00 -3.53 3.16
N GLY A 586 29.13 -3.44 2.45
CA GLY A 586 29.77 -4.58 1.77
C GLY A 586 29.19 -4.92 0.39
N GLY A 587 28.27 -4.10 -0.13
CA GLY A 587 27.78 -4.22 -1.50
C GLY A 587 28.76 -3.68 -2.55
N GLU A 588 28.85 -4.37 -3.68
CA GLU A 588 29.82 -4.06 -4.76
C GLU A 588 29.13 -3.77 -6.10
N HIS A 589 27.79 -3.85 -6.15
CA HIS A 589 27.02 -3.52 -7.34
C HIS A 589 26.65 -2.05 -7.37
N LEU A 590 27.29 -1.29 -8.26
CA LEU A 590 26.89 0.07 -8.56
C LEU A 590 25.71 0.07 -9.53
N VAL A 591 24.56 0.58 -9.07
CA VAL A 591 23.36 0.71 -9.90
C VAL A 591 23.38 2.03 -10.65
N ILE A 592 23.32 1.96 -11.98
CA ILE A 592 23.28 3.14 -12.86
C ILE A 592 22.07 3.11 -13.78
N ALA A 593 21.54 4.29 -14.06
CA ALA A 593 20.52 4.49 -15.08
C ALA A 593 20.99 5.57 -16.05
N ILE A 594 20.88 5.29 -17.36
CA ILE A 594 21.24 6.22 -18.42
C ILE A 594 20.01 6.41 -19.31
N ASP A 595 19.54 7.65 -19.35
CA ASP A 595 18.29 8.00 -19.97
C ASP A 595 18.51 8.93 -21.15
N TYR A 596 17.67 8.76 -22.15
CA TYR A 596 17.66 9.56 -23.36
C TYR A 596 16.69 10.73 -23.22
N ARG A 597 17.01 11.59 -22.25
CA ARG A 597 16.37 12.87 -21.93
C ARG A 597 17.31 13.71 -21.08
N GLN A 598 17.02 15.00 -20.95
CA GLN A 598 17.74 15.93 -20.08
C GLN A 598 17.00 16.11 -18.74
N TYR A 599 17.76 16.42 -17.69
CA TYR A 599 17.27 16.60 -16.31
C TYR A 599 17.46 18.01 -15.75
N ASP A 600 18.00 18.93 -16.53
CA ASP A 600 18.25 20.29 -16.07
C ASP A 600 16.95 20.98 -15.67
N LEU A 601 17.03 21.94 -14.75
CA LEU A 601 15.86 22.70 -14.26
C LEU A 601 15.12 23.46 -15.38
N SER A 602 15.80 23.72 -16.50
CA SER A 602 15.23 24.32 -17.71
C SER A 602 14.69 23.31 -18.72
N ALA A 603 14.90 22.01 -18.50
CA ALA A 603 14.44 20.96 -19.39
C ALA A 603 12.92 20.79 -19.22
N GLY A 604 12.17 21.10 -20.27
CA GLY A 604 10.72 20.88 -20.35
C GLY A 604 10.35 19.39 -20.45
N ASP A 605 9.12 19.10 -20.87
CA ASP A 605 8.68 17.73 -21.13
C ASP A 605 9.62 17.06 -22.14
N VAL A 606 9.85 15.76 -22.00
CA VAL A 606 10.66 14.95 -22.92
C VAL A 606 10.16 15.08 -24.37
N ASP A 607 8.86 15.29 -24.55
CA ASP A 607 8.27 15.50 -25.88
C ASP A 607 8.76 16.80 -26.58
N GLU A 608 9.23 17.78 -25.82
CA GLU A 608 9.75 19.07 -26.31
C GLU A 608 11.28 19.10 -26.41
N GLN A 609 11.95 18.10 -25.86
CA GLN A 609 13.41 18.04 -25.82
C GLN A 609 13.99 17.60 -27.17
N SER A 610 14.99 18.34 -27.63
CA SER A 610 15.72 18.03 -28.86
C SER A 610 17.21 18.36 -28.73
N TYR A 611 18.05 17.70 -29.50
CA TYR A 611 19.50 17.89 -29.50
C TYR A 611 20.06 17.78 -30.92
N ASP A 612 21.15 18.49 -31.19
CA ASP A 612 21.76 18.55 -32.52
C ASP A 612 23.07 17.75 -32.54
N VAL A 613 23.18 16.85 -33.52
CA VAL A 613 24.42 16.11 -33.80
C VAL A 613 24.75 16.24 -35.28
N GLY A 614 25.93 16.78 -35.59
CA GLY A 614 26.38 16.96 -36.96
C GLY A 614 25.45 17.84 -37.82
N GLY A 615 24.80 18.84 -37.22
CA GLY A 615 23.87 19.75 -37.91
C GLY A 615 22.49 19.17 -38.21
N LYS A 616 22.17 17.99 -37.68
CA LYS A 616 20.83 17.38 -37.74
C LYS A 616 20.22 17.38 -36.34
N ASN A 617 19.00 17.91 -36.26
CA ASN A 617 18.22 17.93 -35.02
C ASN A 617 17.49 16.59 -34.81
N TYR A 618 17.64 16.04 -33.59
CA TYR A 618 17.03 14.81 -33.14
C TYR A 618 16.13 15.08 -31.93
N ARG A 619 14.99 14.39 -31.86
CA ARG A 619 14.06 14.52 -30.72
C ARG A 619 14.32 13.45 -29.67
N ALA A 620 14.23 13.84 -28.40
CA ALA A 620 14.31 12.90 -27.29
C ALA A 620 13.19 11.85 -27.37
N THR A 621 13.56 10.58 -27.24
CA THR A 621 12.63 9.44 -27.22
C THR A 621 12.19 9.06 -25.81
N GLY A 622 12.91 9.48 -24.76
CA GLY A 622 12.67 9.05 -23.38
C GLY A 622 13.06 7.59 -23.12
N ALA A 623 13.95 7.02 -23.92
CA ALA A 623 14.55 5.71 -23.65
C ALA A 623 15.28 5.71 -22.30
N SER A 624 15.36 4.55 -21.66
CA SER A 624 16.01 4.39 -20.36
C SER A 624 16.67 3.03 -20.27
N TYR A 625 17.92 3.01 -19.80
CA TYR A 625 18.66 1.79 -19.52
C TYR A 625 19.15 1.83 -18.08
N ALA A 626 18.52 1.05 -17.21
CA ALA A 626 18.93 0.82 -15.83
C ALA A 626 19.61 -0.55 -15.69
N PHE A 627 20.82 -0.55 -15.14
CA PHE A 627 21.65 -1.74 -15.02
C PHE A 627 22.64 -1.58 -13.86
N SER A 628 23.13 -2.69 -13.30
CA SER A 628 24.20 -2.66 -12.31
C SER A 628 25.52 -3.12 -12.93
N ILE A 629 26.61 -2.57 -12.42
CA ILE A 629 27.98 -3.01 -12.70
C ILE A 629 28.64 -3.39 -11.38
N ASN A 630 29.29 -4.55 -11.35
CA ASN A 630 30.19 -4.97 -10.27
C ASN A 630 31.52 -5.36 -10.93
N VAL A 631 32.51 -4.47 -10.83
CA VAL A 631 33.82 -4.66 -11.46
C VAL A 631 34.61 -5.75 -10.75
N LYS A 632 34.59 -5.75 -9.41
CA LYS A 632 35.33 -6.68 -8.56
C LYS A 632 34.98 -8.14 -8.84
N ASP A 633 33.69 -8.42 -9.02
CA ASP A 633 33.19 -9.78 -9.29
C ASP A 633 32.92 -10.03 -10.78
N GLY A 634 33.19 -9.06 -11.66
CA GLY A 634 33.06 -9.25 -13.10
C GLY A 634 31.62 -9.40 -13.60
N VAL A 635 30.68 -8.59 -13.13
CA VAL A 635 29.24 -8.74 -13.44
C VAL A 635 28.63 -7.48 -14.02
N VAL A 636 27.91 -7.65 -15.14
CA VAL A 636 27.01 -6.62 -15.68
C VAL A 636 25.59 -7.16 -15.74
N MET A 637 24.66 -6.46 -15.10
CA MET A 637 23.30 -6.92 -14.89
C MET A 637 22.28 -5.91 -15.39
N SER A 638 21.50 -6.28 -16.40
CA SER A 638 20.37 -5.45 -16.85
C SER A 638 19.16 -5.63 -15.93
N LEU A 639 18.64 -4.51 -15.42
CA LEU A 639 17.50 -4.43 -14.52
C LEU A 639 16.24 -3.99 -15.28
N ASP A 640 16.26 -2.78 -15.85
CA ASP A 640 15.20 -2.27 -16.71
C ASP A 640 15.76 -1.69 -18.02
N ARG A 641 15.13 -2.01 -19.14
CA ARG A 641 15.61 -1.59 -20.47
C ARG A 641 14.48 -1.22 -21.40
N ILE A 642 14.40 0.08 -21.68
CA ILE A 642 13.45 0.69 -22.59
C ILE A 642 14.23 1.30 -23.75
N SER A 643 14.29 0.58 -24.88
CA SER A 643 15.02 1.04 -26.07
C SER A 643 14.40 2.28 -26.72
N PRO A 644 15.18 3.12 -27.45
CA PRO A 644 14.64 4.25 -28.21
C PRO A 644 13.53 3.87 -29.19
N ARG A 645 13.60 2.69 -29.80
CA ARG A 645 12.55 2.17 -30.69
C ARG A 645 11.20 1.97 -29.98
N TYR A 646 11.25 1.55 -28.72
CA TYR A 646 10.06 1.32 -27.91
C TYR A 646 9.53 2.66 -27.37
N ALA A 647 10.40 3.45 -26.71
CA ALA A 647 10.04 4.72 -26.09
C ALA A 647 9.51 5.77 -27.09
N ALA A 648 10.05 5.78 -28.32
CA ALA A 648 9.63 6.66 -29.40
C ALA A 648 8.14 6.60 -29.74
N ARG A 649 7.48 5.46 -29.51
CA ARG A 649 6.06 5.24 -29.84
C ARG A 649 5.12 5.94 -28.87
N ASP A 650 5.57 6.12 -27.64
CA ASP A 650 4.78 6.70 -26.55
C ASP A 650 4.91 8.24 -26.47
N ARG A 651 5.78 8.83 -27.30
CA ARG A 651 5.95 10.29 -27.42
C ARG A 651 4.77 10.93 -28.15
N LYS A 652 4.50 12.22 -27.90
CA LYS A 652 3.46 13.00 -28.60
C LYS A 652 4.06 14.20 -29.36
N PRO A 653 4.09 14.18 -30.71
CA PRO A 653 3.79 13.05 -31.59
C PRO A 653 4.82 11.90 -31.42
N PRO A 654 4.59 10.70 -31.99
CA PRO A 654 5.60 9.64 -31.99
C PRO A 654 6.88 10.05 -32.72
N VAL A 655 8.05 9.59 -32.27
CA VAL A 655 9.34 9.93 -32.91
C VAL A 655 9.57 9.03 -34.13
N PRO A 656 9.67 9.59 -35.35
CA PRO A 656 9.91 8.79 -36.55
C PRO A 656 11.28 8.10 -36.50
N ASN A 657 11.39 6.94 -37.17
CA ASN A 657 12.64 6.14 -37.18
C ASN A 657 13.87 6.93 -37.66
N ALA A 658 13.68 7.93 -38.53
CA ALA A 658 14.75 8.79 -39.05
C ALA A 658 15.35 9.74 -37.99
N GLN A 659 14.65 9.94 -36.87
CA GLN A 659 15.05 10.77 -35.74
C GLN A 659 15.53 9.95 -34.53
N TRP A 660 15.70 8.63 -34.67
CA TRP A 660 16.34 7.85 -33.60
C TRP A 660 17.85 8.11 -33.55
N PRO A 661 18.47 8.06 -32.36
CA PRO A 661 19.91 8.22 -32.24
C PRO A 661 20.65 7.08 -32.94
N ALA A 662 21.88 7.33 -33.39
CA ALA A 662 22.75 6.27 -33.88
C ALA A 662 23.21 5.38 -32.72
N LEU A 663 23.61 5.99 -31.60
CA LEU A 663 23.85 5.31 -30.32
C LEU A 663 22.51 4.95 -29.68
N ARG A 664 22.04 3.73 -29.93
CA ARG A 664 20.72 3.25 -29.47
C ARG A 664 20.73 1.87 -28.86
N GLN A 665 21.82 1.12 -29.04
CA GLN A 665 21.93 -0.24 -28.57
C GLN A 665 22.33 -0.23 -27.10
N PHE A 666 21.78 -1.18 -26.34
CA PHE A 666 22.21 -1.40 -24.97
C PHE A 666 23.67 -1.89 -24.89
N SER A 667 24.18 -2.57 -25.94
CA SER A 667 25.59 -3.03 -26.00
C SER A 667 26.57 -1.88 -25.79
N ASP A 668 26.41 -0.80 -26.57
CA ASP A 668 27.26 0.38 -26.50
C ASP A 668 27.14 1.10 -25.15
N VAL A 669 25.91 1.32 -24.66
CA VAL A 669 25.67 2.04 -23.39
C VAL A 669 26.25 1.25 -22.20
N ALA A 670 26.03 -0.07 -22.18
CA ALA A 670 26.57 -0.93 -21.13
C ALA A 670 28.10 -1.04 -21.22
N TRP A 671 28.66 -1.09 -22.43
CA TRP A 671 30.12 -1.09 -22.64
C TRP A 671 30.75 0.18 -22.10
N ILE A 672 30.22 1.35 -22.47
CA ILE A 672 30.75 2.63 -22.00
C ILE A 672 30.67 2.71 -20.47
N GLY A 673 29.59 2.19 -19.86
CA GLY A 673 29.49 2.06 -18.42
C GLY A 673 30.60 1.18 -17.82
N TRP A 674 30.77 -0.04 -18.35
CA TRP A 674 31.79 -1.00 -17.91
C TRP A 674 33.21 -0.45 -18.05
N ASP A 675 33.58 0.00 -19.25
CA ASP A 675 34.90 0.53 -19.59
C ASP A 675 35.25 1.76 -18.73
N SER A 676 34.26 2.63 -18.43
CA SER A 676 34.47 3.80 -17.58
C SER A 676 34.75 3.49 -16.12
N MET A 677 34.44 2.27 -15.66
CA MET A 677 34.60 1.83 -14.27
C MET A 677 35.78 0.87 -14.08
N THR A 678 36.43 0.44 -15.16
CA THR A 678 37.53 -0.53 -15.12
C THR A 678 38.87 0.14 -15.40
N GLU A 679 39.94 -0.28 -14.70
CA GLU A 679 41.30 0.19 -14.97
C GLU A 679 42.21 -0.95 -15.47
N GLY A 680 42.94 -0.71 -16.56
CA GLY A 680 43.94 -1.64 -17.09
C GLY A 680 43.34 -3.02 -17.46
N ASP A 681 43.86 -4.08 -16.84
CA ASP A 681 43.46 -5.47 -17.13
C ASP A 681 42.09 -5.85 -16.52
N GLU A 682 41.52 -5.02 -15.63
CA GLU A 682 40.20 -5.29 -15.00
C GLU A 682 39.07 -5.39 -16.02
N VAL A 683 39.21 -4.71 -17.17
CA VAL A 683 38.22 -4.75 -18.26
C VAL A 683 37.99 -6.17 -18.78
N MET A 684 38.99 -7.05 -18.63
CA MET A 684 38.95 -8.47 -19.01
C MET A 684 38.36 -9.38 -17.93
N GLY A 685 38.13 -8.85 -16.72
CA GLY A 685 37.66 -9.61 -15.55
C GLY A 685 36.20 -10.02 -15.59
N LEU A 686 35.51 -9.87 -16.72
CA LEU A 686 34.08 -10.13 -16.88
C LEU A 686 33.76 -11.63 -16.84
N ARG A 687 32.90 -12.03 -15.91
CA ARG A 687 32.51 -13.43 -15.66
C ARG A 687 31.05 -13.71 -16.01
N TYR A 688 30.15 -12.79 -15.68
CA TYR A 688 28.71 -13.01 -15.81
C TYR A 688 27.97 -11.83 -16.44
N PHE A 689 27.00 -12.15 -17.28
CA PHE A 689 25.93 -11.22 -17.62
C PHE A 689 24.59 -11.71 -17.07
N LEU A 690 23.79 -10.77 -16.56
CA LEU A 690 22.46 -11.08 -16.04
C LEU A 690 21.38 -10.26 -16.76
N ALA A 691 20.32 -10.93 -17.18
CA ALA A 691 19.08 -10.33 -17.63
C ALA A 691 17.98 -10.65 -16.63
N VAL A 692 17.61 -9.67 -15.81
CA VAL A 692 16.75 -9.89 -14.64
C VAL A 692 15.30 -9.55 -14.98
N GLY A 693 14.36 -10.33 -14.44
CA GLY A 693 12.94 -9.98 -14.44
C GLY A 693 12.35 -9.81 -15.84
N ILE A 694 12.68 -10.72 -16.78
CA ILE A 694 12.33 -10.58 -18.20
C ILE A 694 10.80 -10.53 -18.37
N VAL A 695 10.29 -9.38 -18.82
CA VAL A 695 8.87 -9.17 -19.16
C VAL A 695 8.55 -9.35 -20.65
N ASN A 696 9.55 -9.33 -21.52
CA ASN A 696 9.40 -9.39 -22.97
C ASN A 696 8.72 -10.69 -23.44
N THR A 697 7.61 -10.55 -24.18
CA THR A 697 6.81 -11.70 -24.64
C THR A 697 7.59 -12.64 -25.56
N GLU A 698 8.34 -12.13 -26.56
CA GLU A 698 9.10 -12.96 -27.49
C GLU A 698 10.14 -13.81 -26.76
N THR A 699 10.88 -13.20 -25.82
CA THR A 699 11.85 -13.91 -24.99
C THR A 699 11.17 -14.96 -24.10
N LYS A 700 10.04 -14.65 -23.46
CA LYS A 700 9.29 -15.62 -22.65
C LYS A 700 8.77 -16.81 -23.48
N GLN A 701 8.35 -16.58 -24.72
CA GLN A 701 7.91 -17.65 -25.63
C GLN A 701 9.06 -18.56 -26.04
N ILE A 702 10.25 -18.00 -26.30
CA ILE A 702 11.46 -18.79 -26.59
C ILE A 702 11.90 -19.59 -25.37
N ILE A 703 11.97 -18.95 -24.19
CA ILE A 703 12.26 -19.63 -22.91
C ILE A 703 11.31 -20.81 -22.71
N ARG A 704 10.00 -20.61 -22.95
CA ARG A 704 9.04 -21.70 -22.82
C ARG A 704 9.35 -22.84 -23.80
N ARG A 705 9.63 -22.53 -25.06
CA ARG A 705 9.92 -23.53 -26.10
C ARG A 705 11.21 -24.33 -25.82
N VAL A 706 12.28 -23.69 -25.35
CA VAL A 706 13.53 -24.41 -25.02
C VAL A 706 13.37 -25.33 -23.81
N LEU A 707 12.57 -24.92 -22.83
CA LEU A 707 12.25 -25.75 -21.66
C LEU A 707 11.36 -26.94 -22.07
N ASP A 708 10.34 -26.70 -22.89
CA ASP A 708 9.46 -27.75 -23.43
C ASP A 708 10.24 -28.80 -24.24
N ALA A 709 11.23 -28.37 -25.04
CA ALA A 709 12.07 -29.29 -25.81
C ALA A 709 12.88 -30.28 -24.94
N LYS A 710 13.16 -29.91 -23.69
CA LYS A 710 13.87 -30.75 -22.71
C LYS A 710 12.96 -31.41 -21.68
N GLY A 711 11.65 -31.16 -21.74
CA GLY A 711 10.69 -31.61 -20.73
C GLY A 711 10.88 -30.91 -19.37
N TRP A 712 11.44 -29.71 -19.36
CA TRP A 712 11.72 -28.93 -18.17
C TRP A 712 10.62 -27.90 -17.89
N GLU A 713 10.42 -27.59 -16.61
CA GLU A 713 9.62 -26.44 -16.18
C GLU A 713 10.53 -25.34 -15.64
N LEU A 714 10.10 -24.09 -15.77
CA LEU A 714 10.80 -22.96 -15.16
C LEU A 714 10.77 -23.11 -13.64
N SER A 715 11.94 -23.25 -13.02
CA SER A 715 12.13 -23.42 -11.58
C SER A 715 12.90 -22.24 -11.00
N LEU A 716 12.82 -22.08 -9.67
CA LEU A 716 13.70 -21.16 -8.92
C LEU A 716 15.18 -21.51 -9.15
N TRP A 717 16.08 -20.62 -8.75
CA TRP A 717 17.52 -20.85 -8.77
C TRP A 717 17.88 -22.24 -8.19
N PRO A 718 18.78 -23.03 -8.82
CA PRO A 718 19.67 -22.70 -9.94
C PRO A 718 19.00 -22.72 -11.33
N GLY A 719 17.71 -23.06 -11.45
CA GLY A 719 17.06 -23.14 -12.75
C GLY A 719 17.64 -24.24 -13.65
N HIS A 720 17.69 -23.99 -14.96
CA HIS A 720 18.20 -24.92 -15.96
C HIS A 720 19.31 -24.29 -16.80
N THR A 721 20.38 -25.06 -17.03
CA THR A 721 21.54 -24.62 -17.79
C THR A 721 21.56 -25.24 -19.18
N PHE A 722 21.75 -24.38 -20.19
CA PHE A 722 21.94 -24.76 -21.58
C PHE A 722 23.39 -24.52 -21.98
N GLU A 723 24.05 -25.57 -22.45
CA GLU A 723 25.47 -25.56 -22.86
C GLU A 723 25.65 -24.94 -24.26
N ARG A 724 26.83 -24.37 -24.54
CA ARG A 724 27.18 -23.62 -25.78
C ARG A 724 26.76 -24.26 -27.10
N GLY A 725 26.75 -25.60 -27.17
CA GLY A 725 26.49 -26.36 -28.40
C GLY A 725 25.01 -26.57 -28.73
N CYS A 726 24.12 -26.36 -27.77
CA CYS A 726 22.70 -26.70 -27.90
C CYS A 726 21.94 -25.72 -28.83
N PRO A 727 21.03 -26.20 -29.70
CA PRO A 727 20.12 -25.34 -30.46
C PRO A 727 19.33 -24.36 -29.58
N GLU A 728 19.01 -24.78 -28.37
CA GLU A 728 18.32 -24.00 -27.35
C GLU A 728 19.13 -22.77 -26.92
N THR A 729 20.44 -22.92 -26.69
CA THR A 729 21.35 -21.82 -26.33
C THR A 729 21.43 -20.79 -27.44
N LYS A 730 21.48 -21.25 -28.70
CA LYS A 730 21.47 -20.38 -29.88
C LYS A 730 20.16 -19.58 -29.92
N ALA A 731 19.02 -20.24 -29.77
CA ALA A 731 17.73 -19.56 -29.73
C ALA A 731 17.65 -18.53 -28.60
N LEU A 732 18.15 -18.84 -27.40
CA LEU A 732 18.19 -17.93 -26.26
C LEU A 732 19.06 -16.69 -26.53
N ILE A 733 20.27 -16.86 -27.06
CA ILE A 733 21.18 -15.75 -27.38
C ILE A 733 20.58 -14.82 -28.45
N GLY A 734 19.81 -15.37 -29.39
CA GLY A 734 19.10 -14.59 -30.41
C GLY A 734 17.88 -13.82 -29.91
N THR A 735 17.48 -13.97 -28.64
CA THR A 735 16.35 -13.22 -28.07
C THR A 735 16.69 -11.74 -27.87
N PRO A 736 15.69 -10.84 -27.90
CA PRO A 736 15.91 -9.42 -27.66
C PRO A 736 16.64 -9.10 -26.34
N ASN A 737 16.46 -9.93 -25.30
CA ASN A 737 17.05 -9.68 -23.99
C ASN A 737 18.54 -10.05 -23.89
N LEU A 738 19.01 -11.04 -24.66
CA LEU A 738 20.40 -11.48 -24.63
C LEU A 738 21.24 -10.83 -25.74
N LEU A 739 20.57 -10.34 -26.78
CA LEU A 739 21.21 -9.75 -27.95
C LEU A 739 22.24 -8.66 -27.61
N GLY A 740 21.90 -7.76 -26.69
CA GLY A 740 22.78 -6.66 -26.29
C GLY A 740 24.09 -7.15 -25.68
N PHE A 741 24.06 -8.24 -24.93
CA PHE A 741 25.26 -8.84 -24.33
C PHE A 741 26.14 -9.56 -25.36
N ALA A 742 25.52 -10.21 -26.35
CA ALA A 742 26.27 -10.81 -27.45
C ALA A 742 26.96 -9.75 -28.33
N TYR A 743 26.28 -8.63 -28.62
CA TYR A 743 26.91 -7.49 -29.31
C TYR A 743 27.99 -6.83 -28.45
N PHE A 744 27.78 -6.70 -27.14
CA PHE A 744 28.81 -6.20 -26.21
C PHE A 744 30.13 -6.97 -26.39
N LEU A 745 30.09 -8.31 -26.39
CA LEU A 745 31.29 -9.13 -26.60
C LEU A 745 31.85 -9.06 -28.02
N THR A 746 30.98 -8.88 -29.02
CA THR A 746 31.38 -8.91 -30.45
C THR A 746 31.94 -7.57 -30.93
N GLU A 747 31.40 -6.45 -30.44
CA GLU A 747 31.76 -5.09 -30.88
C GLU A 747 32.96 -4.50 -30.13
N HIS A 748 33.44 -5.19 -29.08
CA HIS A 748 34.52 -4.73 -28.21
C HIS A 748 35.64 -5.78 -28.08
N LYS A 749 35.79 -6.63 -29.11
CA LYS A 749 36.74 -7.75 -29.17
C LYS A 749 38.21 -7.35 -29.16
N ASP A 750 38.52 -6.17 -29.67
CA ASP A 750 39.87 -5.60 -29.62
C ASP A 750 40.33 -5.37 -28.18
N VAL A 751 39.40 -5.18 -27.23
CA VAL A 751 39.67 -5.10 -25.80
C VAL A 751 39.43 -6.45 -25.12
N LEU A 752 38.24 -7.02 -25.25
CA LEU A 752 37.80 -8.25 -24.55
C LEU A 752 38.42 -9.56 -25.08
N GLY A 753 39.06 -9.49 -26.25
CA GLY A 753 39.51 -10.65 -27.01
C GLY A 753 38.34 -11.51 -27.51
N ASN A 754 38.56 -12.81 -27.58
CA ASN A 754 37.58 -13.78 -28.07
C ASN A 754 36.72 -14.36 -26.95
N MET A 755 36.32 -13.52 -26.00
CA MET A 755 35.38 -13.91 -24.94
C MET A 755 34.03 -14.29 -25.55
N VAL A 756 33.43 -15.36 -25.03
CA VAL A 756 32.19 -15.96 -25.56
C VAL A 756 31.24 -16.30 -24.43
N ILE A 757 29.94 -16.35 -24.74
CA ILE A 757 28.93 -16.94 -23.86
C ILE A 757 29.08 -18.47 -23.92
N ASP A 758 29.47 -19.07 -22.80
CA ASP A 758 29.67 -20.52 -22.66
C ASP A 758 28.37 -21.22 -22.28
N LYS A 759 27.68 -20.72 -21.26
CA LYS A 759 26.44 -21.33 -20.76
C LYS A 759 25.39 -20.28 -20.53
N VAL A 760 24.14 -20.66 -20.78
CA VAL A 760 22.97 -19.83 -20.49
C VAL A 760 22.11 -20.56 -19.48
N GLN A 761 21.96 -19.97 -18.30
CA GLN A 761 21.21 -20.52 -17.18
C GLN A 761 19.93 -19.72 -17.01
N VAL A 762 18.79 -20.39 -17.13
CA VAL A 762 17.46 -19.77 -17.05
C VAL A 762 16.80 -20.19 -15.75
N PHE A 763 16.37 -19.23 -14.95
CA PHE A 763 15.73 -19.48 -13.66
C PHE A 763 14.56 -18.53 -13.43
N GLN A 764 13.70 -18.84 -12.47
CA GLN A 764 12.61 -17.98 -12.05
C GLN A 764 13.10 -17.05 -10.94
N SER A 765 12.87 -15.74 -11.07
CA SER A 765 13.10 -14.81 -9.95
C SER A 765 12.18 -15.15 -8.77
N ASP A 766 12.71 -15.04 -7.56
CA ASP A 766 11.98 -15.32 -6.30
C ASP A 766 11.11 -14.13 -5.86
N ILE A 767 10.19 -13.74 -6.73
CA ILE A 767 9.24 -12.63 -6.50
C ILE A 767 7.85 -13.00 -7.02
N ALA A 768 6.83 -12.27 -6.57
CA ALA A 768 5.42 -12.54 -6.92
C ALA A 768 5.14 -12.61 -8.43
N SER A 769 5.90 -11.84 -9.24
CA SER A 769 5.75 -11.83 -10.70
C SER A 769 6.22 -13.12 -11.38
N ARG A 770 7.11 -13.90 -10.72
CA ARG A 770 7.71 -15.15 -11.22
C ARG A 770 8.27 -15.01 -12.64
N ASN A 771 8.75 -13.82 -13.01
CA ASN A 771 9.36 -13.61 -14.32
C ASN A 771 10.66 -14.42 -14.43
N PRO A 772 10.98 -14.96 -15.62
CA PRO A 772 12.25 -15.62 -15.82
C PRO A 772 13.39 -14.60 -15.83
N SER A 773 14.52 -15.02 -15.28
CA SER A 773 15.80 -14.33 -15.31
C SER A 773 16.83 -15.26 -15.97
N ILE A 774 17.84 -14.67 -16.59
CA ILE A 774 18.87 -15.40 -17.30
C ILE A 774 20.25 -14.94 -16.84
N VAL A 775 21.10 -15.91 -16.49
CA VAL A 775 22.54 -15.72 -16.29
C VAL A 775 23.29 -16.29 -17.48
N MET A 776 24.23 -15.54 -18.02
CA MET A 776 25.16 -15.98 -19.05
C MET A 776 26.55 -16.11 -18.42
N HIS A 777 27.10 -17.31 -18.49
CA HIS A 777 28.46 -17.63 -18.04
C HIS A 777 29.42 -17.34 -19.19
N LEU A 778 30.41 -16.49 -18.93
CA LEU A 778 31.40 -16.11 -19.93
C LEU A 778 32.65 -17.00 -19.83
N TRP A 779 33.20 -17.32 -20.98
CA TRP A 779 34.45 -18.05 -21.09
C TRP A 779 35.42 -17.31 -22.01
N GLN A 780 36.66 -17.19 -21.56
CA GLN A 780 37.73 -16.61 -22.34
C GLN A 780 38.68 -17.72 -22.81
N PRO A 781 38.88 -17.90 -24.13
CA PRO A 781 39.86 -18.83 -24.66
C PRO A 781 41.26 -18.37 -24.25
N GLN A 782 42.04 -19.24 -23.58
CA GLN A 782 43.44 -18.93 -23.26
C GLN A 782 44.22 -18.65 -24.55
N THR A 783 44.80 -17.46 -24.65
CA THR A 783 45.74 -17.11 -25.72
C THR A 783 46.97 -18.01 -25.62
N SER A 784 47.34 -18.61 -26.74
CA SER A 784 48.40 -19.62 -26.89
C SER A 784 49.83 -19.17 -26.54
N ASN A 785 50.02 -17.99 -25.94
CA ASN A 785 51.33 -17.49 -25.50
C ASN A 785 51.67 -17.81 -24.03
N GLN A 786 50.75 -18.33 -23.22
CA GLN A 786 51.06 -18.72 -21.82
C GLN A 786 51.52 -20.18 -21.64
N LYS A 787 51.52 -21.00 -22.71
CA LYS A 787 52.06 -22.39 -22.62
C LYS A 787 53.58 -22.47 -22.63
N GLN A 788 54.29 -21.42 -23.08
CA GLN A 788 55.75 -21.45 -23.17
C GLN A 788 56.44 -20.96 -21.89
N GLN A 789 55.77 -20.11 -21.09
CA GLN A 789 56.35 -19.55 -19.87
C GLN A 789 56.07 -20.41 -18.62
N ARG A 790 55.03 -21.28 -18.68
CA ARG A 790 54.69 -22.22 -17.59
C ARG A 790 55.48 -23.55 -17.65
N SER A 791 56.30 -23.75 -18.68
CA SER A 791 57.22 -24.88 -18.81
C SER A 791 58.55 -24.62 -18.10
N ASP A 792 59.03 -23.37 -18.07
CA ASP A 792 60.32 -23.04 -17.45
C ASP A 792 60.21 -22.83 -15.93
N ASP A 793 59.05 -22.39 -15.44
CA ASP A 793 58.84 -22.09 -14.01
C ASP A 793 58.36 -23.32 -13.18
N ARG A 794 58.03 -24.44 -13.86
CA ARG A 794 57.69 -25.71 -13.18
C ARG A 794 58.90 -26.47 -12.66
N THR A 795 60.11 -26.12 -13.07
CA THR A 795 61.34 -26.79 -12.63
C THR A 795 61.90 -26.25 -11.31
N VAL A 796 61.42 -25.10 -10.83
CA VAL A 796 61.99 -24.43 -9.63
C VAL A 796 61.09 -24.57 -8.39
N VAL A 797 59.79 -24.82 -8.54
CA VAL A 797 58.85 -24.88 -7.40
C VAL A 797 58.67 -26.31 -6.83
N GLU A 798 59.10 -27.35 -7.55
CA GLU A 798 59.02 -28.75 -7.07
C GLU A 798 60.07 -29.12 -6.00
N VAL A 799 61.00 -28.22 -5.66
CA VAL A 799 62.07 -28.49 -4.67
C VAL A 799 61.74 -27.95 -3.25
N VAL A 800 60.68 -27.15 -3.08
CA VAL A 800 60.38 -26.51 -1.77
C VAL A 800 58.90 -26.67 -1.38
N LYS A 801 58.46 -27.92 -1.14
CA LYS A 801 57.34 -28.29 -0.23
C LYS A 801 57.14 -29.81 -0.18
N VAL A 802 58.20 -30.53 0.17
CA VAL A 802 58.10 -31.75 0.96
C VAL A 802 58.84 -31.43 2.24
N VAL A 803 58.29 -31.81 3.40
CA VAL A 803 58.68 -31.38 4.76
C VAL A 803 58.05 -30.00 5.06
N GLU A 804 57.00 -29.86 5.86
CA GLU A 804 56.93 -30.26 7.26
C GLU A 804 55.52 -30.73 7.65
N SER A 805 55.46 -31.86 8.36
CA SER A 805 54.37 -32.17 9.26
C SER A 805 54.97 -32.58 10.61
N HIS A 806 54.32 -32.11 11.68
CA HIS A 806 54.41 -32.56 13.09
C HIS A 806 55.30 -31.78 14.08
N PRO A 807 54.86 -31.70 15.37
CA PRO A 807 54.60 -30.44 16.08
C PRO A 807 55.49 -30.27 17.32
N LEU A 808 55.45 -29.10 17.99
CA LEU A 808 55.72 -28.91 19.44
C LEU A 808 55.40 -27.45 19.82
N ARG A 809 54.37 -27.22 20.65
CA ARG A 809 54.45 -26.84 22.07
C ARG A 809 55.24 -25.55 22.40
N ALA A 810 54.48 -24.68 23.08
CA ALA A 810 54.85 -23.90 24.27
C ALA A 810 55.50 -22.51 24.10
N LYS A 811 54.74 -21.53 24.60
CA LYS A 811 55.16 -20.37 25.41
C LYS A 811 56.32 -19.53 24.90
N LEU A 812 55.98 -18.32 24.44
CA LEU A 812 56.22 -17.07 25.17
C LEU A 812 55.34 -15.96 24.59
#